data_AF-A0A813BRN7-F1
#
_entry.id   AF-A0A813BRN7-F1
#
_cell.length_a   1.000
_cell.length_b   1.000
_cell.length_c   1.000
_cell.angle_alpha   90.00
_cell.angle_beta   90.00
_cell.angle_gamma   90.00
#
_symmetry.space_group_name_H-M   'P 1'
#
loop_
_entity.id
_entity.type
_entity.pdbx_description
1 polymer ?
#
loop_
_entity_poly.entity_id
_entity_poly.type
_entity_poly.pdbx_seq_one_letter_code
_entity_poly.pdbx_strand_id
1 'polypeptide(L)'
;MLTEVLLSSALIGLSTGFAVVLFEGFITILEELREELPIPVLAPILGALALAALVAAFGGKDGLAGTDIKSLKSYATAGGPEPPSNWPLRAGANALSAAITLGSGNSLGPEAPAATLGLALTWRLGWVRHVRGMPTAWPRTVWYLGSLYLAWATSPRLMRRMQSGAEGAFLEKVSRGLRVDDHHPPPCREEYTCDADRVNASLHRSKSRIAVYTYNIGGYEEMRGDYIPCVPSHLDAFLFIDEVGQKRFGNTALKKWQERGWRVVNFTQVEGTKYVSSARLTSKSLKFAPPRWLLNGTWHWLVEYDGNIVVDLHRLGPFLRRQREQALVLLNWGYHEDCTDDSFNCFMTEVTSMLTERVQYVARSRENVLKWKELLEQMHQGRLTHGGRKYTPPNYYETNVIFRNLKHAKAHRVRDAFEKTFLKCHEIQRDQFVVPFFLWQDGLDEDTEAAPIETLVDELGYCMVSTRVFSIFGAQAAAEETAENGTLTSQEDRELIEKALEGSKVVASLPGKELDRLLKYFQKVTLQEGDTLMKHGDEVSDDEPGLFVTKSGLLDVYVPDGEGEKKVFTYETSGAVVGELAVLFRAPRAATVKARTDAVLWSVDRKSFEACGGRSEGSMARMNQNPDALLASGAAAGVAAGFNAPIAGIFFASEVVRPADDNQLDLTTRLLAAAVSAAVVQSFLPGGPAIKTNDFAWEGGNSELLFFLLLGVLTGIMAYSYKKIAGVARDVASFLKEQGWPAILLPVAGALLTVALSVAVNSRVQFDGFGAVNEVLKDSSQPLSLSNINLEPLLQERGSTGLFGAATLLVLMATKVVATTFSSATGLVGGTFAPSIYVGACLGGALGRLMEGSVMAHSATTTYIVVGMASMLAANCSVPITSVVLAVELAGGASYEATLPLITGIGVALYVSAVLLPALLDGLDRNAALARLSDAAEDTGM
;
A
#
# COMPACT_ATOMS: atom_id res chain seq x y z
N MET A 1 2.90 -4.28 -8.53
CA MET A 1 1.67 -4.01 -7.74
C MET A 1 1.99 -3.80 -6.26
N LEU A 2 2.64 -4.73 -5.55
CA LEU A 2 3.06 -4.49 -4.15
C LEU A 2 3.91 -3.21 -4.00
N THR A 3 4.91 -3.03 -4.86
CA THR A 3 5.74 -1.82 -4.92
C THR A 3 4.94 -0.55 -5.22
N GLU A 4 3.97 -0.61 -6.15
CA GLU A 4 3.12 0.54 -6.49
C GLU A 4 2.21 0.95 -5.33
N VAL A 5 1.67 -0.03 -4.58
CA VAL A 5 0.82 0.20 -3.40
C VAL A 5 1.64 0.76 -2.25
N LEU A 6 2.82 0.20 -1.97
CA LEU A 6 3.73 0.72 -0.95
C LEU A 6 4.24 2.13 -1.31
N LEU A 7 4.57 2.38 -2.59
CA LEU A 7 4.95 3.73 -3.06
C LEU A 7 3.80 4.73 -2.89
N SER A 8 2.57 4.31 -3.21
CA SER A 8 1.38 5.14 -2.98
C SER A 8 1.19 5.46 -1.50
N SER A 9 1.41 4.48 -0.63
CA SER A 9 1.34 4.67 0.82
C SER A 9 2.42 5.61 1.34
N ALA A 10 3.66 5.48 0.86
CA ALA A 10 4.75 6.41 1.18
C ALA A 10 4.45 7.83 0.70
N LEU A 11 3.86 7.99 -0.48
CA LEU A 11 3.44 9.29 -1.03
C LEU A 11 2.27 9.90 -0.22
N ILE A 12 1.32 9.07 0.22
CA ILE A 12 0.26 9.49 1.15
C ILE A 12 0.89 9.98 2.46
N GLY A 13 1.83 9.21 3.03
CA GLY A 13 2.55 9.60 4.24
C GLY A 13 3.31 10.92 4.08
N LEU A 14 4.08 11.08 3.00
CA LEU A 14 4.82 12.30 2.68
C LEU A 14 3.90 13.52 2.57
N SER A 15 2.87 13.41 1.73
CA SER A 15 1.93 14.52 1.48
C SER A 15 1.12 14.89 2.72
N THR A 16 0.68 13.90 3.49
CA THR A 16 -0.03 14.11 4.76
C THR A 16 0.87 14.77 5.80
N GLY A 17 2.10 14.27 5.96
CA GLY A 17 3.08 14.86 6.88
C GLY A 17 3.35 16.34 6.57
N PHE A 18 3.59 16.70 5.31
CA PHE A 18 3.76 18.10 4.92
C PHE A 18 2.52 18.96 5.17
N ALA A 19 1.32 18.43 4.89
CA ALA A 19 0.08 19.15 5.13
C ALA A 19 -0.15 19.40 6.63
N VAL A 20 0.17 18.42 7.49
CA VAL A 20 0.10 18.58 8.94
C VAL A 20 1.16 19.55 9.45
N VAL A 21 2.39 19.53 8.93
CA VAL A 21 3.43 20.54 9.25
C VAL A 21 2.94 21.96 8.94
N LEU A 22 2.30 22.17 7.80
CA LEU A 22 1.73 23.48 7.45
C LEU A 22 0.57 23.86 8.38
N PHE A 23 -0.29 22.90 8.71
CA PHE A 23 -1.42 23.10 9.62
C PHE A 23 -0.95 23.46 11.04
N GLU A 24 -0.05 22.69 11.64
CA GLU A 24 0.53 22.96 12.96
C GLU A 24 1.38 24.23 12.97
N GLY A 25 2.18 24.46 11.93
CA GLY A 25 2.93 25.72 11.79
C GLY A 25 2.03 26.95 11.77
N PHE A 26 0.83 26.84 11.17
CA PHE A 26 -0.15 27.93 11.20
C PHE A 26 -0.79 28.12 12.58
N ILE A 27 -1.03 27.03 13.32
CA ILE A 27 -1.46 27.10 14.72
C ILE A 27 -0.42 27.88 15.54
N THR A 28 0.86 27.50 15.45
CA THR A 28 1.95 28.17 16.19
C THR A 28 2.06 29.66 15.85
N ILE A 29 1.91 30.04 14.58
CA ILE A 29 1.93 31.46 14.18
C ILE A 29 0.78 32.24 14.84
N LEU A 30 -0.41 31.64 14.91
CA LEU A 30 -1.56 32.28 15.55
C LEU A 30 -1.43 32.35 17.07
N GLU A 31 -0.82 31.34 17.69
CA GLU A 31 -0.47 31.34 19.11
C GLU A 31 0.52 32.47 19.44
N GLU A 32 1.56 32.65 18.62
CA GLU A 32 2.53 33.76 18.75
C GLU A 32 1.82 35.11 18.59
N LEU A 33 0.98 35.27 17.55
CA LEU A 33 0.22 36.51 17.32
C LEU A 33 -0.73 36.82 18.49
N ARG A 34 -1.32 35.78 19.09
CA ARG A 34 -2.18 35.89 20.27
C ARG A 34 -1.40 36.40 21.48
N GLU A 35 -0.17 35.95 21.69
CA GLU A 35 0.68 36.44 22.78
C GLU A 35 1.06 37.92 22.63
N GLU A 36 1.11 38.43 21.40
CA GLU A 36 1.34 39.85 21.12
C GLU A 36 0.11 40.76 21.37
N LEU A 37 -1.08 40.20 21.58
CA LEU A 37 -2.28 40.99 21.82
C LEU A 37 -2.25 41.68 23.21
N PRO A 38 -2.77 42.92 23.33
CA PRO A 38 -2.84 43.62 24.62
C PRO A 38 -3.67 42.87 25.67
N ILE A 39 -4.68 42.12 25.24
CA ILE A 39 -5.55 41.29 26.09
C ILE A 39 -5.69 39.91 25.42
N PRO A 40 -4.72 39.00 25.61
CA PRO A 40 -4.70 37.69 24.94
C PRO A 40 -5.94 36.84 25.21
N VAL A 41 -6.58 37.05 26.36
CA VAL A 41 -7.81 36.36 26.78
C VAL A 41 -9.00 36.64 25.85
N LEU A 42 -8.97 37.71 25.05
CA LEU A 42 -10.01 38.01 24.06
C LEU A 42 -9.77 37.35 22.68
N ALA A 43 -8.61 36.75 22.46
CA ALA A 43 -8.25 36.12 21.20
C ALA A 43 -9.27 35.06 20.71
N PRO A 44 -9.88 34.22 21.57
CA PRO A 44 -10.86 33.23 21.12
C PRO A 44 -12.05 33.85 20.38
N ILE A 45 -12.48 35.05 20.78
CA ILE A 45 -13.59 35.79 20.15
C ILE A 45 -13.17 36.28 18.76
N LEU A 46 -11.96 36.83 18.64
CA LEU A 46 -11.40 37.28 17.35
C LEU A 46 -11.25 36.09 16.38
N GLY A 47 -10.79 34.94 16.88
CA GLY A 47 -10.73 33.70 16.12
C GLY A 47 -12.09 33.24 15.63
N ALA A 48 -13.11 33.26 16.49
CA ALA A 48 -14.49 32.90 16.12
C ALA A 48 -15.09 33.86 15.08
N LEU A 49 -14.77 35.15 15.14
CA LEU A 49 -15.18 36.13 14.11
C LEU A 49 -14.48 35.89 12.77
N ALA A 50 -13.18 35.54 12.79
CA ALA A 50 -12.44 35.17 11.58
C ALA A 50 -13.00 33.88 10.97
N LEU A 51 -13.33 32.89 11.81
CA LEU A 51 -14.00 31.66 11.39
C LEU A 51 -15.35 31.96 10.74
N ALA A 52 -16.17 32.81 11.37
CA ALA A 52 -17.48 33.20 10.85
C ALA A 52 -17.38 33.82 9.44
N ALA A 53 -16.36 34.66 9.20
CA ALA A 53 -16.08 35.21 7.88
C ALA A 53 -15.64 34.13 6.86
N LEU A 54 -14.83 33.15 7.30
CA LEU A 54 -14.36 32.05 6.46
C LEU A 54 -15.50 31.11 6.07
N VAL A 55 -16.37 30.77 7.02
CA VAL A 55 -17.60 29.99 6.77
C VAL A 55 -18.53 30.74 5.81
N ALA A 56 -18.67 32.05 5.96
CA ALA A 56 -19.46 32.86 5.02
C ALA A 56 -18.84 32.88 3.61
N ALA A 57 -17.52 32.84 3.49
CA ALA A 57 -16.81 32.84 2.21
C ALA A 57 -16.80 31.47 1.50
N PHE A 58 -16.71 30.36 2.24
CA PHE A 58 -16.46 29.02 1.69
C PHE A 58 -17.53 27.96 2.01
N GLY A 59 -18.45 28.21 2.93
CA GLY A 59 -19.39 27.19 3.46
C GLY A 59 -20.59 26.86 2.58
N GLY A 60 -21.09 27.78 1.76
CA GLY A 60 -22.36 27.56 1.05
C GLY A 60 -23.55 27.38 2.01
N LYS A 61 -24.67 26.78 1.55
CA LYS A 61 -25.90 26.61 2.37
C LYS A 61 -25.76 25.60 3.52
N ASP A 62 -24.81 24.67 3.41
CA ASP A 62 -24.59 23.60 4.40
C ASP A 62 -23.39 23.89 5.33
N GLY A 63 -22.71 25.04 5.16
CA GLY A 63 -21.51 25.38 5.93
C GLY A 63 -20.30 24.52 5.58
N LEU A 64 -19.34 24.41 6.53
CA LEU A 64 -18.24 23.43 6.46
C LEU A 64 -18.70 22.03 6.90
N ALA A 65 -20.01 21.80 7.07
CA ALA A 65 -20.53 20.52 7.49
C ALA A 65 -20.26 19.44 6.43
N GLY A 66 -20.02 18.23 6.93
CA GLY A 66 -19.79 17.07 6.12
C GLY A 66 -18.33 16.76 5.84
N THR A 67 -17.34 17.51 6.34
CA THR A 67 -15.90 17.15 6.25
C THR A 67 -15.39 16.34 7.44
N ASP A 68 -16.28 15.80 8.27
CA ASP A 68 -15.98 15.00 9.45
C ASP A 68 -15.70 13.53 9.09
N ILE A 69 -15.07 12.82 10.02
CA ILE A 69 -14.67 11.41 9.85
C ILE A 69 -15.89 10.53 9.52
N LYS A 70 -17.08 10.84 10.07
CA LYS A 70 -18.35 10.14 9.78
C LYS A 70 -18.79 10.26 8.33
N SER A 71 -18.80 11.47 7.78
CA SER A 71 -19.14 11.68 6.37
C SER A 71 -18.14 10.96 5.46
N LEU A 72 -16.87 10.92 5.87
CA LEU A 72 -15.82 10.21 5.16
C LEU A 72 -16.02 8.69 5.14
N LYS A 73 -16.44 8.08 6.26
CA LYS A 73 -16.87 6.67 6.29
C LYS A 73 -18.02 6.43 5.32
N SER A 74 -19.00 7.34 5.26
CA SER A 74 -20.13 7.22 4.32
C SER A 74 -19.72 7.30 2.84
N TYR A 75 -18.65 8.03 2.51
CA TYR A 75 -18.08 8.09 1.17
C TYR A 75 -17.16 6.90 0.85
N ALA A 76 -16.59 6.27 1.88
CA ALA A 76 -15.66 5.14 1.76
C ALA A 76 -16.42 3.81 1.59
N THR A 77 -17.52 3.62 2.32
CA THR A 77 -18.28 2.36 2.32
C THR A 77 -18.78 1.99 0.92
N ALA A 78 -18.66 0.71 0.57
CA ALA A 78 -19.14 0.15 -0.69
C ALA A 78 -20.63 0.48 -0.93
N GLY A 79 -20.92 1.28 -1.96
CA GLY A 79 -22.29 1.76 -2.28
C GLY A 79 -22.67 3.12 -1.68
N GLY A 80 -21.74 3.82 -1.02
CA GLY A 80 -21.91 5.18 -0.54
C GLY A 80 -22.02 6.24 -1.65
N PRO A 81 -22.55 7.44 -1.37
CA PRO A 81 -22.60 8.54 -2.33
C PRO A 81 -21.19 8.95 -2.79
N GLU A 82 -21.04 9.54 -3.98
CA GLU A 82 -19.76 10.12 -4.37
C GLU A 82 -19.51 11.43 -3.60
N PRO A 83 -18.30 11.64 -3.03
CA PRO A 83 -17.97 12.90 -2.38
C PRO A 83 -17.94 14.05 -3.40
N PRO A 84 -18.35 15.27 -3.00
CA PRO A 84 -18.46 16.41 -3.91
C PRO A 84 -17.08 16.82 -4.45
N SER A 85 -17.02 17.30 -5.70
CA SER A 85 -15.76 17.61 -6.39
C SER A 85 -14.90 18.70 -5.74
N ASN A 86 -15.50 19.55 -4.90
CA ASN A 86 -14.81 20.57 -4.10
C ASN A 86 -14.38 20.09 -2.71
N TRP A 87 -14.49 18.79 -2.42
CA TRP A 87 -14.17 18.20 -1.13
C TRP A 87 -12.76 18.54 -0.61
N PRO A 88 -11.67 18.42 -1.39
CA PRO A 88 -10.33 18.75 -0.89
C PRO A 88 -10.18 20.22 -0.52
N LEU A 89 -10.88 21.12 -1.23
CA LEU A 89 -10.92 22.54 -0.90
C LEU A 89 -11.67 22.78 0.40
N ARG A 90 -12.77 22.05 0.63
CA ARG A 90 -13.53 22.09 1.89
C ARG A 90 -12.72 21.50 3.06
N ALA A 91 -12.00 20.41 2.86
CA ALA A 91 -11.10 19.83 3.87
C ALA A 91 -9.95 20.78 4.23
N GLY A 92 -9.35 21.46 3.24
CA GLY A 92 -8.36 22.51 3.49
C GLY A 92 -8.93 23.72 4.24
N ALA A 93 -10.15 24.16 3.89
CA ALA A 93 -10.86 25.21 4.61
C ALA A 93 -11.21 24.79 6.05
N ASN A 94 -11.54 23.51 6.26
CA ASN A 94 -11.79 22.92 7.57
C ASN A 94 -10.51 22.91 8.43
N ALA A 95 -9.38 22.50 7.86
CA ALA A 95 -8.08 22.57 8.54
C ALA A 95 -7.69 24.02 8.89
N LEU A 96 -7.87 24.97 7.98
CA LEU A 96 -7.61 26.38 8.27
C LEU A 96 -8.53 26.92 9.38
N SER A 97 -9.80 26.53 9.35
CA SER A 97 -10.79 26.86 10.38
C SER A 97 -10.41 26.30 11.75
N ALA A 98 -9.97 25.06 11.79
CA ALA A 98 -9.46 24.43 13.00
C ALA A 98 -8.22 25.15 13.51
N ALA A 99 -7.29 25.52 12.63
CA ALA A 99 -6.07 26.21 13.05
C ALA A 99 -6.37 27.60 13.63
N ILE A 100 -7.33 28.35 13.06
CA ILE A 100 -7.83 29.60 13.63
C ILE A 100 -8.45 29.37 15.01
N THR A 101 -9.25 28.33 15.13
CA THR A 101 -9.93 27.98 16.40
C THR A 101 -8.91 27.65 17.49
N LEU A 102 -7.93 26.79 17.18
CA LEU A 102 -6.89 26.33 18.10
C LEU A 102 -5.92 27.45 18.45
N GLY A 103 -5.32 28.11 17.45
CA GLY A 103 -4.33 29.15 17.67
C GLY A 103 -4.88 30.42 18.34
N SER A 104 -6.20 30.63 18.29
CA SER A 104 -6.86 31.69 19.07
C SER A 104 -7.14 31.32 20.53
N GLY A 105 -6.93 30.06 20.94
CA GLY A 105 -7.11 29.56 22.30
C GLY A 105 -8.51 29.00 22.63
N ASN A 106 -9.32 28.65 21.63
CA ASN A 106 -10.57 27.94 21.88
C ASN A 106 -10.33 26.48 22.28
N SER A 107 -11.28 25.87 23.01
CA SER A 107 -11.09 24.58 23.67
C SER A 107 -11.37 23.38 22.75
N LEU A 108 -10.53 23.13 21.75
CA LEU A 108 -10.60 21.95 20.86
C LEU A 108 -9.19 21.37 20.61
N GLY A 109 -9.08 20.29 19.83
CA GLY A 109 -7.81 19.61 19.49
C GLY A 109 -7.49 19.56 17.99
N PRO A 110 -6.21 19.40 17.60
CA PRO A 110 -5.77 19.37 16.19
C PRO A 110 -6.03 18.05 15.45
N GLU A 111 -6.44 16.98 16.15
CA GLU A 111 -6.20 15.62 15.65
C GLU A 111 -7.24 15.13 14.67
N ALA A 112 -8.52 15.49 14.88
CA ALA A 112 -9.57 15.23 13.89
C ALA A 112 -9.32 15.98 12.56
N PRO A 113 -8.94 17.27 12.56
CA PRO A 113 -8.47 17.96 11.35
C PRO A 113 -7.27 17.30 10.67
N ALA A 114 -6.27 16.84 11.44
CA ALA A 114 -5.09 16.16 10.89
C ALA A 114 -5.46 14.82 10.22
N ALA A 115 -6.29 14.00 10.88
CA ALA A 115 -6.84 12.78 10.30
C ALA A 115 -7.65 13.04 9.02
N THR A 116 -8.46 14.10 9.03
CA THR A 116 -9.28 14.52 7.88
C THR A 116 -8.42 14.99 6.71
N LEU A 117 -7.33 15.71 6.97
CA LEU A 117 -6.35 16.11 5.94
C LEU A 117 -5.72 14.89 5.28
N GLY A 118 -5.29 13.91 6.07
CA GLY A 118 -4.73 12.66 5.56
C GLY A 118 -5.74 11.91 4.69
N LEU A 119 -6.99 11.80 5.13
CA LEU A 119 -8.07 11.18 4.35
C LEU A 119 -8.37 11.92 3.04
N ALA A 120 -8.45 13.25 3.07
CA ALA A 120 -8.74 14.06 1.88
C ALA A 120 -7.62 14.01 0.83
N LEU A 121 -6.35 13.96 1.28
CA LEU A 121 -5.20 13.81 0.39
C LEU A 121 -5.16 12.41 -0.22
N THR A 122 -5.42 11.37 0.57
CA THR A 122 -5.52 10.01 0.05
C THR A 122 -6.65 9.88 -0.96
N TRP A 123 -7.82 10.47 -0.71
CA TRP A 123 -8.90 10.47 -1.69
C TRP A 123 -8.44 11.08 -3.02
N ARG A 124 -7.76 12.24 -2.99
CA ARG A 124 -7.25 12.88 -4.19
C ARG A 124 -6.16 12.05 -4.89
N LEU A 125 -5.28 11.39 -4.14
CA LEU A 125 -4.20 10.56 -4.69
C LEU A 125 -4.71 9.21 -5.23
N GLY A 126 -5.72 8.61 -4.56
CA GLY A 126 -6.35 7.35 -4.95
C GLY A 126 -7.30 7.51 -6.14
N TRP A 127 -8.08 8.59 -6.21
CA TRP A 127 -9.02 8.84 -7.31
C TRP A 127 -8.33 9.29 -8.61
N VAL A 128 -7.17 9.97 -8.51
CA VAL A 128 -6.33 10.35 -9.66
C VAL A 128 -5.78 9.13 -10.43
N ARG A 129 -5.83 7.92 -9.84
CA ARG A 129 -5.49 6.67 -10.54
C ARG A 129 -6.68 5.96 -11.18
N HIS A 130 -7.92 6.21 -10.74
CA HIS A 130 -9.03 5.28 -11.00
C HIS A 130 -10.08 5.73 -12.02
N VAL A 131 -10.22 7.03 -12.35
CA VAL A 131 -11.36 7.47 -13.20
C VAL A 131 -10.97 8.11 -14.54
N ARG A 132 -9.77 8.64 -14.74
CA ARG A 132 -9.39 9.19 -16.05
C ARG A 132 -7.91 9.00 -16.33
N GLY A 133 -7.60 8.20 -17.36
CA GLY A 133 -6.30 8.23 -18.02
C GLY A 133 -6.00 9.64 -18.54
N MET A 134 -5.37 10.45 -17.68
CA MET A 134 -4.86 11.78 -17.98
C MET A 134 -3.37 11.86 -17.63
N PRO A 135 -2.61 12.70 -18.35
CA PRO A 135 -1.17 12.80 -18.22
C PRO A 135 -0.77 13.37 -16.85
N THR A 136 0.44 13.02 -16.45
CA THR A 136 1.18 13.50 -15.28
C THR A 136 1.23 15.03 -15.17
N ALA A 137 0.15 15.66 -14.69
CA ALA A 137 0.19 17.00 -14.12
C ALA A 137 0.43 16.92 -12.60
N TRP A 138 1.43 16.11 -12.21
CA TRP A 138 1.93 16.00 -10.84
C TRP A 138 2.74 17.18 -10.29
N PRO A 139 3.29 18.16 -11.06
CA PRO A 139 4.19 19.12 -10.42
C PRO A 139 3.48 20.24 -9.67
N ARG A 140 2.40 20.82 -10.19
CA ARG A 140 2.04 22.19 -9.80
C ARG A 140 1.58 22.35 -8.35
N THR A 141 0.70 21.51 -7.81
CA THR A 141 0.15 21.73 -6.45
C THR A 141 1.17 21.44 -5.34
N VAL A 142 1.97 20.38 -5.50
CA VAL A 142 3.05 20.03 -4.56
C VAL A 142 4.22 20.99 -4.71
N TRP A 143 4.55 21.43 -5.94
CA TRP A 143 5.47 22.53 -6.14
C TRP A 143 4.94 23.85 -5.61
N TYR A 144 3.65 24.17 -5.70
CA TYR A 144 3.08 25.41 -5.16
C TYR A 144 3.13 25.43 -3.63
N LEU A 145 2.79 24.32 -2.97
CA LEU A 145 2.91 24.19 -1.51
C LEU A 145 4.38 24.18 -1.06
N GLY A 146 5.26 23.47 -1.79
CA GLY A 146 6.71 23.47 -1.55
C GLY A 146 7.38 24.80 -1.87
N SER A 147 6.88 25.57 -2.84
CA SER A 147 7.39 26.91 -3.20
C SER A 147 6.82 28.02 -2.32
N LEU A 148 5.59 27.88 -1.80
CA LEU A 148 5.07 28.67 -0.68
C LEU A 148 5.91 28.44 0.58
N TYR A 149 6.32 27.20 0.84
CA TYR A 149 7.23 26.88 1.93
C TYR A 149 8.67 27.37 1.67
N LEU A 150 9.23 27.23 0.47
CA LEU A 150 10.53 27.83 0.12
C LEU A 150 10.50 29.36 0.20
N ALA A 151 9.38 30.00 -0.16
CA ALA A 151 9.15 31.43 0.04
C ALA A 151 9.04 31.81 1.53
N TRP A 152 8.50 30.91 2.37
CA TRP A 152 8.45 31.04 3.84
C TRP A 152 9.83 30.82 4.50
N ALA A 153 10.56 29.78 4.10
CA ALA A 153 11.90 29.42 4.59
C ALA A 153 12.99 30.42 4.17
N THR A 154 12.76 31.17 3.09
CA THR A 154 13.64 32.25 2.64
C THR A 154 13.38 33.59 3.36
N SER A 155 12.51 33.64 4.37
CA SER A 155 12.32 34.87 5.15
C SER A 155 13.64 35.30 5.84
N PRO A 156 14.12 36.54 5.65
CA PRO A 156 15.45 36.98 6.10
C PRO A 156 15.67 36.99 7.63
N ARG A 157 14.58 36.82 8.41
CA ARG A 157 14.63 36.78 9.87
C ARG A 157 15.00 35.39 10.40
N LEU A 158 14.64 34.31 9.69
CA LEU A 158 14.89 32.93 10.10
C LEU A 158 16.27 32.41 9.63
N MET A 159 16.70 32.79 8.42
CA MET A 159 18.03 32.42 7.89
C MET A 159 19.19 32.86 8.80
N ARG A 160 19.01 33.92 9.60
CA ARG A 160 20.03 34.39 10.55
C ARG A 160 20.22 33.49 11.77
N ARG A 161 19.29 32.56 12.05
CA ARG A 161 19.40 31.61 13.18
C ARG A 161 19.82 30.19 12.76
N MET A 162 19.61 29.79 11.50
CA MET A 162 19.94 28.43 11.03
C MET A 162 21.41 28.26 10.55
N GLN A 163 22.16 29.35 10.36
CA GLN A 163 23.54 29.30 9.84
C GLN A 163 24.63 28.78 10.81
N SER A 164 24.28 28.16 11.95
CA SER A 164 25.27 27.60 12.89
C SER A 164 25.44 26.09 12.85
N GLY A 165 24.85 25.37 11.89
CA GLY A 165 24.89 23.90 11.81
C GLY A 165 25.43 23.36 10.48
N ALA A 166 26.13 22.23 10.53
CA ALA A 166 26.89 21.60 9.44
C ALA A 166 26.04 21.00 8.29
N GLU A 167 25.21 21.79 7.62
CA GLU A 167 24.26 21.32 6.59
C GLU A 167 24.72 21.56 5.13
N GLY A 168 25.80 22.29 4.92
CA GLY A 168 26.29 22.63 3.57
C GLY A 168 26.71 21.41 2.72
N ALA A 169 27.12 20.30 3.35
CA ALA A 169 27.64 19.13 2.65
C ALA A 169 26.53 18.13 2.20
N PHE A 170 25.33 18.21 2.77
CA PHE A 170 24.23 17.28 2.46
C PHE A 170 23.50 17.70 1.18
N LEU A 171 23.27 19.00 0.98
CA LEU A 171 22.60 19.54 -0.20
C LEU A 171 23.40 19.30 -1.50
N GLU A 172 24.73 19.27 -1.44
CA GLU A 172 25.57 18.96 -2.60
C GLU A 172 25.47 17.47 -3.00
N LYS A 173 25.33 16.55 -2.02
CA LYS A 173 25.09 15.12 -2.29
C LYS A 173 23.68 14.84 -2.82
N VAL A 174 22.66 15.51 -2.30
CA VAL A 174 21.26 15.36 -2.77
C VAL A 174 21.09 15.92 -4.19
N SER A 175 21.75 17.03 -4.52
CA SER A 175 21.69 17.62 -5.86
C SER A 175 22.33 16.75 -6.96
N ARG A 176 23.28 15.88 -6.59
CA ARG A 176 23.90 14.91 -7.52
C ARG A 176 23.18 13.57 -7.58
N GLY A 177 22.46 13.17 -6.52
CA GLY A 177 21.70 11.92 -6.46
C GLY A 177 20.29 11.94 -7.08
N LEU A 178 19.81 13.11 -7.54
CA LEU A 178 18.45 13.29 -8.08
C LEU A 178 18.35 13.28 -9.61
N ARG A 179 19.42 12.91 -10.33
CA ARG A 179 19.30 12.51 -11.73
C ARG A 179 19.14 10.99 -11.78
N VAL A 180 17.91 10.56 -11.56
CA VAL A 180 17.49 9.20 -11.90
C VAL A 180 17.16 9.25 -13.39
N ASP A 181 18.14 8.95 -14.22
CA ASP A 181 17.88 8.68 -15.63
C ASP A 181 17.28 7.26 -15.69
N ASP A 182 15.96 7.19 -15.93
CA ASP A 182 15.24 5.93 -16.10
C ASP A 182 15.81 5.17 -17.31
N HIS A 183 16.52 4.05 -17.08
CA HIS A 183 17.16 3.24 -18.15
C HIS A 183 16.41 1.93 -18.46
N HIS A 184 15.09 1.88 -18.17
CA HIS A 184 14.22 0.86 -18.75
C HIS A 184 13.81 1.27 -20.17
N PRO A 185 13.68 0.34 -21.13
CA PRO A 185 13.13 0.70 -22.43
C PRO A 185 11.70 1.20 -22.21
N PRO A 186 11.36 2.41 -22.69
CA PRO A 186 10.09 3.03 -22.38
C PRO A 186 8.94 2.15 -22.90
N PRO A 187 7.80 2.10 -22.21
CA PRO A 187 6.60 1.51 -22.78
C PRO A 187 6.28 2.26 -24.08
N CYS A 188 5.90 1.53 -25.15
CA CYS A 188 5.63 2.13 -26.45
C CYS A 188 4.61 3.27 -26.32
N ARG A 189 5.02 4.52 -26.59
CA ARG A 189 4.16 5.71 -26.62
C ARG A 189 3.89 6.09 -28.08
N GLU A 190 2.66 6.55 -28.31
CA GLU A 190 2.08 6.98 -29.59
C GLU A 190 1.75 5.86 -30.60
N GLU A 191 0.65 6.05 -31.32
CA GLU A 191 0.23 5.22 -32.45
C GLU A 191 1.31 5.27 -33.54
N TYR A 192 1.83 4.12 -33.96
CA TYR A 192 2.64 4.04 -35.17
C TYR A 192 1.71 4.19 -36.38
N THR A 193 1.22 5.39 -36.65
CA THR A 193 0.31 5.67 -37.77
C THR A 193 1.06 5.45 -39.08
N CYS A 194 0.61 4.50 -39.90
CA CYS A 194 1.05 4.38 -41.29
C CYS A 194 0.45 5.55 -42.07
N ASP A 195 1.10 6.70 -42.04
CA ASP A 195 0.74 7.79 -42.92
C ASP A 195 1.17 7.44 -44.35
N ALA A 196 0.28 7.62 -45.33
CA ALA A 196 0.58 7.36 -46.75
C ALA A 196 1.77 8.22 -47.23
N ASP A 197 1.97 9.38 -46.60
CA ASP A 197 3.09 10.26 -46.83
C ASP A 197 4.41 9.73 -46.24
N ARG A 198 4.40 8.98 -45.13
CA ARG A 198 5.61 8.32 -44.57
C ARG A 198 6.08 7.12 -45.41
N VAL A 199 5.15 6.41 -46.07
CA VAL A 199 5.50 5.33 -47.01
C VAL A 199 6.23 5.86 -48.24
N ASN A 200 5.95 7.12 -48.64
CA ASN A 200 6.54 7.78 -49.81
C ASN A 200 7.69 8.75 -49.48
N ALA A 201 7.79 9.26 -48.24
CA ALA A 201 8.81 10.23 -47.82
C ALA A 201 10.11 9.55 -47.38
N SER A 202 10.97 9.29 -48.35
CA SER A 202 12.41 9.60 -48.36
C SER A 202 13.14 8.66 -49.33
N LEU A 203 13.10 9.07 -50.59
CA LEU A 203 14.07 8.70 -51.63
C LEU A 203 15.48 9.17 -51.22
N HIS A 204 16.10 8.46 -50.28
CA HIS A 204 17.56 8.41 -50.20
C HIS A 204 17.99 6.99 -50.51
N ARG A 205 18.56 6.84 -51.72
CA ARG A 205 19.15 5.62 -52.28
C ARG A 205 20.09 4.93 -51.28
N SER A 206 19.56 4.12 -50.37
CA SER A 206 20.34 3.10 -49.70
C SER A 206 20.55 1.96 -50.69
N LYS A 207 21.80 1.73 -51.10
CA LYS A 207 22.17 0.54 -51.90
C LYS A 207 22.10 -0.76 -51.07
N SER A 208 21.98 -0.67 -49.75
CA SER A 208 21.98 -1.82 -48.85
C SER A 208 20.60 -2.44 -48.76
N ARG A 209 20.44 -3.62 -49.36
CA ARG A 209 19.30 -4.51 -49.15
C ARG A 209 19.29 -5.02 -47.69
N ILE A 210 18.23 -4.77 -46.94
CA ILE A 210 18.08 -5.21 -45.54
C ILE A 210 16.84 -6.11 -45.44
N ALA A 211 16.99 -7.26 -44.75
CA ALA A 211 15.87 -8.13 -44.39
C ALA A 211 15.60 -8.05 -42.89
N VAL A 212 14.32 -8.05 -42.51
CA VAL A 212 13.87 -8.02 -41.11
C VAL A 212 12.94 -9.18 -40.86
N TYR A 213 13.06 -9.87 -39.73
CA TYR A 213 12.03 -10.82 -39.30
C TYR A 213 11.75 -10.81 -37.81
N THR A 214 10.54 -11.24 -37.47
CA THR A 214 10.08 -11.42 -36.09
C THR A 214 9.36 -12.77 -35.95
N TYR A 215 9.36 -13.30 -34.73
CA TYR A 215 8.84 -14.62 -34.35
C TYR A 215 8.32 -14.54 -32.90
N ASN A 216 7.76 -15.64 -32.36
CA ASN A 216 7.41 -15.75 -30.94
C ASN A 216 6.42 -14.68 -30.42
N ILE A 217 5.41 -14.31 -31.20
CA ILE A 217 4.42 -13.28 -30.80
C ILE A 217 3.40 -13.82 -29.77
N GLY A 218 3.61 -15.02 -29.23
CA GLY A 218 2.59 -15.84 -28.59
C GLY A 218 1.71 -15.07 -27.62
N GLY A 219 0.44 -14.90 -28.02
CA GLY A 219 -0.75 -14.23 -27.42
C GLY A 219 -0.68 -12.70 -27.27
N TYR A 220 0.39 -12.05 -27.75
CA TYR A 220 0.55 -10.59 -27.71
C TYR A 220 -0.20 -9.92 -28.88
N GLU A 221 -1.01 -10.68 -29.62
CA GLU A 221 -1.45 -10.30 -30.96
C GLU A 221 -2.74 -9.48 -30.98
N GLU A 222 -3.61 -9.68 -29.98
CA GLU A 222 -4.77 -8.79 -29.75
C GLU A 222 -4.30 -7.40 -29.27
N MET A 223 -3.17 -7.35 -28.55
CA MET A 223 -2.56 -6.14 -28.00
C MET A 223 -1.74 -5.34 -29.02
N ARG A 224 -1.31 -5.97 -30.12
CA ARG A 224 -0.42 -5.33 -31.11
C ARG A 224 -1.11 -4.43 -32.12
N GLY A 225 -2.44 -4.33 -32.13
CA GLY A 225 -3.26 -3.59 -33.10
C GLY A 225 -2.54 -2.43 -33.80
N ASP A 226 -2.26 -1.36 -33.06
CA ASP A 226 -1.65 -0.12 -33.58
C ASP A 226 -0.11 -0.05 -33.42
N TYR A 227 0.51 -1.12 -32.90
CA TYR A 227 1.95 -1.23 -32.61
C TYR A 227 2.71 -2.13 -33.62
N ILE A 228 2.09 -2.52 -34.74
CA ILE A 228 2.77 -3.23 -35.84
C ILE A 228 3.56 -2.20 -36.67
N PRO A 229 4.89 -2.32 -36.80
CA PRO A 229 5.70 -1.39 -37.60
C PRO A 229 5.29 -1.43 -39.07
N CYS A 230 5.16 -0.25 -39.70
CA CYS A 230 4.98 -0.13 -41.14
C CYS A 230 6.29 -0.51 -41.85
N VAL A 231 6.20 -1.32 -42.91
CA VAL A 231 7.38 -1.76 -43.68
C VAL A 231 7.66 -0.75 -44.79
N PRO A 232 8.81 -0.06 -44.79
CA PRO A 232 9.24 0.80 -45.89
C PRO A 232 9.47 -0.01 -47.17
N SER A 233 9.21 0.59 -48.33
CA SER A 233 9.33 -0.05 -49.66
C SER A 233 10.71 -0.60 -50.03
N HIS A 234 11.77 -0.20 -49.32
CA HIS A 234 13.15 -0.63 -49.53
C HIS A 234 13.61 -1.77 -48.60
N LEU A 235 12.75 -2.23 -47.69
CA LEU A 235 13.00 -3.32 -46.74
C LEU A 235 12.11 -4.53 -47.09
N ASP A 236 12.65 -5.74 -46.95
CA ASP A 236 11.82 -6.95 -46.94
C ASP A 236 11.63 -7.41 -45.50
N ALA A 237 10.39 -7.45 -45.03
CA ALA A 237 10.03 -7.85 -43.68
C ALA A 237 9.21 -9.15 -43.68
N PHE A 238 9.55 -10.08 -42.78
CA PHE A 238 8.96 -11.42 -42.70
C PHE A 238 8.42 -11.71 -41.30
N LEU A 239 7.17 -12.16 -41.23
CA LEU A 239 6.57 -12.70 -40.01
C LEU A 239 6.63 -14.22 -40.09
N PHE A 240 7.40 -14.86 -39.21
CA PHE A 240 7.42 -16.32 -39.11
C PHE A 240 6.43 -16.82 -38.06
N ILE A 241 5.56 -17.74 -38.47
CA ILE A 241 4.51 -18.33 -37.63
C ILE A 241 4.45 -19.84 -37.85
N ASP A 242 4.21 -20.62 -36.79
CA ASP A 242 4.00 -22.08 -36.90
C ASP A 242 2.52 -22.41 -37.11
N GLU A 243 2.20 -23.68 -37.40
CA GLU A 243 0.81 -24.10 -37.63
C GLU A 243 -0.13 -23.82 -36.43
N VAL A 244 0.40 -23.92 -35.21
CA VAL A 244 -0.35 -23.66 -33.96
C VAL A 244 -0.64 -22.17 -33.84
N GLY A 245 0.36 -21.31 -34.06
CA GLY A 245 0.19 -19.86 -34.16
C GLY A 245 -0.78 -19.48 -35.27
N GLN A 246 -0.68 -20.09 -36.45
CA GLN A 246 -1.57 -19.76 -37.57
C GLN A 246 -3.05 -20.03 -37.24
N LYS A 247 -3.35 -21.12 -36.52
CA LYS A 247 -4.71 -21.40 -36.02
C LYS A 247 -5.15 -20.40 -34.95
N ARG A 248 -4.22 -19.99 -34.07
CA ARG A 248 -4.48 -19.05 -32.96
C ARG A 248 -4.71 -17.60 -33.40
N PHE A 249 -4.00 -17.12 -34.41
CA PHE A 249 -3.96 -15.68 -34.76
C PHE A 249 -5.24 -15.17 -35.45
N GLY A 250 -6.11 -16.06 -35.94
CA GLY A 250 -7.28 -15.68 -36.73
C GLY A 250 -6.92 -14.96 -38.04
N ASN A 251 -7.80 -15.03 -39.05
CA ASN A 251 -7.52 -14.40 -40.35
C ASN A 251 -7.41 -12.87 -40.27
N THR A 252 -8.06 -12.23 -39.28
CA THR A 252 -8.12 -10.77 -39.13
C THR A 252 -6.79 -10.17 -38.67
N ALA A 253 -6.07 -10.80 -37.72
CA ALA A 253 -4.79 -10.27 -37.26
C ALA A 253 -3.69 -10.45 -38.31
N LEU A 254 -3.63 -11.61 -38.96
CA LEU A 254 -2.69 -11.87 -40.06
C LEU A 254 -2.88 -10.90 -41.22
N LYS A 255 -4.12 -10.51 -41.50
CA LYS A 255 -4.43 -9.50 -42.51
C LYS A 255 -3.86 -8.11 -42.15
N LYS A 256 -3.90 -7.68 -40.88
CA LYS A 256 -3.28 -6.42 -40.45
C LYS A 256 -1.76 -6.41 -40.67
N TRP A 257 -1.07 -7.52 -40.44
CA TRP A 257 0.37 -7.63 -40.72
C TRP A 257 0.66 -7.47 -42.21
N GLN A 258 -0.14 -8.10 -43.07
CA GLN A 258 -0.03 -7.97 -44.52
C GLN A 258 -0.33 -6.54 -44.99
N GLU A 259 -1.35 -5.88 -44.43
CA GLU A 259 -1.70 -4.49 -44.71
C GLU A 259 -0.56 -3.51 -44.33
N ARG A 260 0.22 -3.84 -43.29
CA ARG A 260 1.41 -3.07 -42.86
C ARG A 260 2.68 -3.41 -43.66
N GLY A 261 2.60 -4.32 -44.65
CA GLY A 261 3.69 -4.66 -45.57
C GLY A 261 4.54 -5.89 -45.19
N TRP A 262 4.14 -6.65 -44.16
CA TRP A 262 4.85 -7.86 -43.73
C TRP A 262 4.47 -9.10 -44.54
N ARG A 263 5.47 -9.91 -44.91
CA ARG A 263 5.25 -11.22 -45.56
C ARG A 263 5.12 -12.32 -44.50
N VAL A 264 3.96 -12.95 -44.41
CA VAL A 264 3.73 -14.07 -43.49
C VAL A 264 4.31 -15.37 -44.07
N VAL A 265 5.18 -16.05 -43.32
CA VAL A 265 5.84 -17.30 -43.72
C VAL A 265 5.55 -18.37 -42.66
N ASN A 266 4.96 -19.49 -43.09
CA ASN A 266 4.74 -20.64 -42.22
C ASN A 266 6.03 -21.49 -42.10
N PHE A 267 6.42 -21.89 -40.90
CA PHE A 267 7.56 -22.77 -40.68
C PHE A 267 7.15 -24.06 -39.96
N THR A 268 7.54 -25.20 -40.51
CA THR A 268 7.34 -26.54 -39.93
C THR A 268 8.50 -26.90 -39.01
N GLN A 269 8.20 -27.39 -37.81
CA GLN A 269 9.18 -27.75 -36.78
C GLN A 269 10.18 -28.80 -37.29
N VAL A 270 11.48 -28.58 -37.06
CA VAL A 270 12.57 -29.46 -37.52
C VAL A 270 12.66 -30.73 -36.66
N GLU A 271 12.92 -31.85 -37.33
CA GLU A 271 13.11 -33.20 -36.79
C GLU A 271 14.25 -33.24 -35.75
N GLY A 272 14.01 -33.82 -34.56
CA GLY A 272 15.02 -34.02 -33.50
C GLY A 272 14.81 -33.23 -32.20
N THR A 273 13.76 -32.42 -32.10
CA THR A 273 13.42 -31.70 -30.86
C THR A 273 12.58 -32.61 -29.93
N LYS A 274 13.15 -33.04 -28.79
CA LYS A 274 12.39 -33.75 -27.74
C LYS A 274 11.80 -32.76 -26.73
N TYR A 275 10.49 -32.90 -26.54
CA TYR A 275 9.60 -32.29 -25.54
C TYR A 275 10.27 -31.55 -24.37
N VAL A 276 10.11 -30.22 -24.36
CA VAL A 276 10.00 -29.43 -23.13
C VAL A 276 8.58 -28.88 -23.15
N SER A 277 7.84 -29.02 -22.05
CA SER A 277 6.40 -28.73 -21.95
C SER A 277 6.08 -27.23 -22.00
N SER A 278 6.58 -26.51 -22.99
CA SER A 278 6.21 -25.13 -23.28
C SER A 278 6.24 -24.90 -24.79
N ALA A 279 5.27 -24.15 -25.31
CA ALA A 279 5.12 -23.78 -26.72
C ALA A 279 6.28 -22.92 -27.31
N ARG A 280 7.43 -22.85 -26.62
CA ARG A 280 8.47 -21.82 -26.79
C ARG A 280 9.70 -22.27 -27.60
N LEU A 281 9.80 -23.54 -27.98
CA LEU A 281 11.01 -24.09 -28.61
C LEU A 281 11.03 -23.97 -30.14
N THR A 282 9.86 -23.94 -30.79
CA THR A 282 9.74 -23.80 -32.25
C THR A 282 10.28 -22.46 -32.71
N SER A 283 9.91 -21.41 -31.97
CA SER A 283 10.24 -20.03 -32.23
C SER A 283 11.73 -19.72 -31.94
N LYS A 284 12.35 -20.40 -30.97
CA LYS A 284 13.80 -20.32 -30.71
C LYS A 284 14.67 -20.89 -31.84
N SER A 285 14.16 -21.80 -32.67
CA SER A 285 14.92 -22.26 -33.84
C SER A 285 15.15 -21.12 -34.83
N LEU A 286 14.12 -20.32 -35.08
CA LEU A 286 14.22 -19.14 -35.94
C LEU A 286 15.14 -18.07 -35.36
N LYS A 287 15.18 -17.95 -34.02
CA LYS A 287 16.07 -17.02 -33.30
C LYS A 287 17.55 -17.21 -33.64
N PHE A 288 17.98 -18.45 -33.72
CA PHE A 288 19.41 -18.76 -33.86
C PHE A 288 19.76 -19.22 -35.27
N ALA A 289 18.87 -20.00 -35.90
CA ALA A 289 19.04 -20.64 -37.20
C ALA A 289 17.90 -20.26 -38.18
N PRO A 290 17.89 -19.04 -38.73
CA PRO A 290 16.91 -18.67 -39.76
C PRO A 290 17.07 -19.49 -41.04
N PRO A 291 16.05 -19.53 -41.92
CA PRO A 291 16.09 -20.29 -43.15
C PRO A 291 17.32 -19.97 -44.01
N ARG A 292 17.93 -21.00 -44.60
CA ARG A 292 19.15 -20.85 -45.43
C ARG A 292 18.99 -19.87 -46.58
N TRP A 293 17.80 -19.72 -47.15
CA TRP A 293 17.53 -18.76 -48.22
C TRP A 293 17.61 -17.30 -47.76
N LEU A 294 17.39 -17.03 -46.47
CA LEU A 294 17.50 -15.69 -45.88
C LEU A 294 18.98 -15.34 -45.63
N LEU A 295 19.75 -16.32 -45.14
CA LEU A 295 21.20 -16.20 -44.91
C LEU A 295 22.02 -16.14 -46.20
N ASN A 296 21.68 -16.98 -47.18
CA ASN A 296 22.35 -17.05 -48.49
C ASN A 296 21.73 -16.08 -49.52
N GLY A 297 20.79 -15.24 -49.10
CA GLY A 297 20.08 -14.31 -49.96
C GLY A 297 20.96 -13.14 -50.42
N THR A 298 20.34 -12.22 -51.16
CA THR A 298 20.98 -11.01 -51.67
C THR A 298 21.07 -9.86 -50.65
N TRP A 299 20.79 -10.13 -49.37
CA TRP A 299 20.73 -9.16 -48.29
C TRP A 299 22.13 -8.79 -47.80
N HIS A 300 22.31 -7.53 -47.40
CA HIS A 300 23.52 -7.07 -46.73
C HIS A 300 23.42 -7.24 -45.22
N TRP A 301 22.23 -6.94 -44.67
CA TRP A 301 21.94 -7.06 -43.25
C TRP A 301 20.69 -7.91 -43.03
N LEU A 302 20.73 -8.66 -41.94
CA LEU A 302 19.61 -9.41 -41.40
C LEU A 302 19.34 -8.93 -39.98
N VAL A 303 18.14 -8.43 -39.75
CA VAL A 303 17.69 -7.91 -38.45
C VAL A 303 16.59 -8.79 -37.91
N GLU A 304 16.73 -9.16 -36.66
CA GLU A 304 15.83 -10.04 -35.96
C GLU A 304 15.44 -9.42 -34.62
N TYR A 305 14.16 -9.51 -34.25
CA TYR A 305 13.71 -9.17 -32.90
C TYR A 305 12.53 -10.01 -32.43
N ASP A 306 12.44 -10.21 -31.11
CA ASP A 306 11.37 -10.97 -30.45
C ASP A 306 10.00 -10.27 -30.59
N GLY A 307 8.93 -11.05 -30.57
CA GLY A 307 7.56 -10.62 -30.82
C GLY A 307 6.97 -9.71 -29.74
N ASN A 308 7.69 -9.44 -28.65
CA ASN A 308 7.33 -8.45 -27.62
C ASN A 308 8.09 -7.11 -27.78
N ILE A 309 8.97 -6.97 -28.78
CA ILE A 309 9.74 -5.74 -29.04
C ILE A 309 9.25 -5.04 -30.30
N VAL A 310 9.22 -3.71 -30.25
CA VAL A 310 8.91 -2.85 -31.40
C VAL A 310 10.13 -1.97 -31.70
N VAL A 311 10.46 -1.87 -32.99
CA VAL A 311 11.51 -1.00 -33.53
C VAL A 311 10.98 -0.26 -34.76
N ASP A 312 11.37 1.00 -34.92
CA ASP A 312 11.01 1.84 -36.06
C ASP A 312 11.86 1.46 -37.29
N LEU A 313 11.23 0.74 -38.23
CA LEU A 313 11.88 0.24 -39.44
C LEU A 313 12.39 1.37 -40.36
N HIS A 314 11.83 2.59 -40.28
CA HIS A 314 12.32 3.71 -41.09
C HIS A 314 13.71 4.18 -40.67
N ARG A 315 14.06 4.00 -39.39
CA ARG A 315 15.36 4.45 -38.83
C ARG A 315 16.47 3.41 -38.96
N LEU A 316 16.12 2.19 -39.40
CA LEU A 316 17.02 1.05 -39.46
C LEU A 316 18.19 1.25 -40.44
N GLY A 317 17.92 1.83 -41.62
CA GLY A 317 18.94 2.07 -42.65
C GLY A 317 20.08 3.01 -42.22
N PRO A 318 19.78 4.19 -41.65
CA PRO A 318 20.79 5.05 -41.03
C PRO A 318 21.60 4.38 -39.91
N PHE A 319 20.94 3.67 -38.99
CA PHE A 319 21.59 2.96 -37.87
C PHE A 319 22.63 1.95 -38.38
N LEU A 320 22.23 1.04 -39.28
CA LEU A 320 23.10 -0.02 -39.80
C LEU A 320 24.27 0.48 -40.65
N ARG A 321 24.17 1.68 -41.24
CA ARG A 321 25.29 2.27 -42.01
C ARG A 321 26.47 2.66 -41.12
N ARG A 322 26.22 3.05 -39.87
CA ARG A 322 27.28 3.35 -38.89
C ARG A 322 27.97 2.09 -38.41
N GLN A 323 27.22 0.99 -38.32
CA GLN A 323 27.70 -0.31 -37.86
C GLN A 323 28.30 -1.19 -38.97
N ARG A 324 28.65 -0.62 -40.12
CA ARG A 324 29.05 -1.40 -41.32
C ARG A 324 30.31 -2.25 -41.16
N GLU A 325 31.20 -1.84 -40.27
CA GLU A 325 32.47 -2.54 -40.00
C GLU A 325 32.25 -3.73 -39.04
N GLN A 326 31.09 -3.81 -38.39
CA GLN A 326 30.80 -4.84 -37.41
C GLN A 326 30.18 -6.07 -38.07
N ALA A 327 30.56 -7.27 -37.59
CA ALA A 327 29.98 -8.53 -38.02
C ALA A 327 28.60 -8.74 -37.39
N LEU A 328 28.47 -8.31 -36.14
CA LEU A 328 27.32 -8.55 -35.28
C LEU A 328 27.10 -7.33 -34.37
N VAL A 329 25.85 -6.95 -34.17
CA VAL A 329 25.47 -5.96 -33.14
C VAL A 329 24.42 -6.62 -32.24
N LEU A 330 24.65 -6.54 -30.93
CA LEU A 330 23.77 -7.10 -29.90
C LEU A 330 23.44 -6.04 -28.84
N LEU A 331 22.29 -6.19 -28.18
CA LEU A 331 21.93 -5.37 -27.04
C LEU A 331 22.84 -5.67 -25.84
N ASN A 332 23.37 -4.65 -25.19
CA ASN A 332 24.18 -4.80 -23.97
C ASN A 332 23.29 -5.16 -22.76
N TRP A 333 23.77 -6.08 -21.90
CA TRP A 333 23.04 -6.59 -20.73
C TRP A 333 23.01 -5.63 -19.52
N GLY A 334 23.77 -4.53 -19.55
CA GLY A 334 24.02 -3.66 -18.38
C GLY A 334 22.88 -2.79 -17.83
N TYR A 335 21.64 -3.29 -17.71
CA TYR A 335 20.47 -2.45 -17.37
C TYR A 335 19.66 -2.94 -16.15
N HIS A 336 20.31 -2.96 -14.99
CA HIS A 336 19.64 -2.91 -13.68
C HIS A 336 20.03 -1.59 -13.00
N GLU A 337 19.13 -0.98 -12.21
CA GLU A 337 19.28 0.35 -11.57
C GLU A 337 20.58 0.54 -10.75
N ASP A 338 21.28 -0.54 -10.40
CA ASP A 338 22.52 -0.54 -9.61
C ASP A 338 23.81 -0.74 -10.44
N CYS A 339 23.71 -0.91 -11.76
CA CYS A 339 24.85 -1.31 -12.60
C CYS A 339 25.51 -0.13 -13.30
N THR A 340 26.39 0.58 -12.58
CA THR A 340 27.36 1.50 -13.19
C THR A 340 28.66 0.74 -13.50
N ASP A 341 28.92 0.53 -14.80
CA ASP A 341 30.17 0.04 -15.41
C ASP A 341 30.49 -1.47 -15.41
N ASP A 342 29.65 -2.36 -14.84
CA ASP A 342 29.93 -3.81 -14.83
C ASP A 342 28.79 -4.67 -15.41
N SER A 343 28.84 -4.89 -16.74
CA SER A 343 27.88 -5.73 -17.47
C SER A 343 27.90 -7.21 -17.03
N PHE A 344 29.00 -7.68 -16.45
CA PHE A 344 29.11 -9.05 -15.96
C PHE A 344 28.35 -9.26 -14.65
N ASN A 345 28.51 -8.36 -13.67
CA ASN A 345 27.78 -8.48 -12.40
C ASN A 345 26.27 -8.45 -12.62
N CYS A 346 25.81 -7.53 -13.49
CA CYS A 346 24.40 -7.43 -13.86
C CYS A 346 23.88 -8.72 -14.50
N PHE A 347 24.65 -9.29 -15.43
CA PHE A 347 24.37 -10.57 -16.05
C PHE A 347 24.33 -11.72 -15.03
N MET A 348 25.26 -11.75 -14.08
CA MET A 348 25.33 -12.77 -13.04
C MET A 348 24.22 -12.67 -11.99
N THR A 349 23.72 -11.45 -11.71
CA THR A 349 22.57 -11.23 -10.82
C THR A 349 21.30 -11.83 -11.40
N GLU A 350 20.99 -11.60 -12.69
CA GLU A 350 19.83 -12.23 -13.33
C GLU A 350 19.99 -13.76 -13.38
N VAL A 351 21.18 -14.25 -13.75
CA VAL A 351 21.51 -15.69 -13.70
C VAL A 351 21.24 -16.28 -12.31
N THR A 352 21.57 -15.54 -11.25
CA THR A 352 21.34 -15.97 -9.86
C THR A 352 19.86 -15.90 -9.49
N SER A 353 19.14 -14.84 -9.85
CA SER A 353 17.67 -14.75 -9.67
C SER A 353 16.94 -15.90 -10.39
N MET A 354 17.40 -16.33 -11.56
CA MET A 354 16.83 -17.52 -12.22
C MET A 354 17.03 -18.81 -11.43
N LEU A 355 18.15 -18.94 -10.71
CA LEU A 355 18.47 -20.11 -9.90
C LEU A 355 17.81 -20.11 -8.52
N THR A 356 17.45 -18.93 -7.97
CA THR A 356 16.91 -18.77 -6.61
C THR A 356 15.42 -18.42 -6.60
N GLU A 357 15.01 -17.41 -7.36
CA GLU A 357 13.67 -16.83 -7.32
C GLU A 357 12.76 -17.36 -8.43
N ARG A 358 13.33 -17.63 -9.62
CA ARG A 358 12.56 -18.06 -10.81
C ARG A 358 12.87 -19.50 -11.21
N VAL A 359 12.96 -20.37 -10.21
CA VAL A 359 13.43 -21.76 -10.33
C VAL A 359 12.64 -22.53 -11.39
N GLN A 360 11.35 -22.23 -11.61
CA GLN A 360 10.55 -22.89 -12.64
C GLN A 360 11.14 -22.77 -14.07
N TYR A 361 11.92 -21.72 -14.36
CA TYR A 361 12.48 -21.52 -15.70
C TYR A 361 13.71 -22.36 -16.01
N VAL A 362 14.37 -22.91 -14.99
CA VAL A 362 15.60 -23.70 -15.12
C VAL A 362 15.50 -25.03 -14.37
N ALA A 363 14.35 -25.38 -13.78
CA ALA A 363 14.17 -26.56 -12.93
C ALA A 363 14.70 -27.86 -13.58
N ARG A 364 14.43 -28.08 -14.87
CA ARG A 364 14.87 -29.27 -15.61
C ARG A 364 16.33 -29.25 -16.06
N SER A 365 16.98 -28.09 -16.04
CA SER A 365 18.37 -27.91 -16.48
C SER A 365 19.25 -27.26 -15.40
N ARG A 366 18.82 -27.28 -14.13
CA ARG A 366 19.46 -26.53 -13.04
C ARG A 366 20.93 -26.92 -12.86
N GLU A 367 21.23 -28.21 -12.91
CA GLU A 367 22.60 -28.71 -12.80
C GLU A 367 23.49 -28.22 -13.96
N ASN A 368 22.95 -28.25 -15.19
CA ASN A 368 23.66 -27.73 -16.36
C ASN A 368 23.84 -26.20 -16.27
N VAL A 369 22.84 -25.46 -15.78
CA VAL A 369 22.93 -24.01 -15.56
C VAL A 369 24.01 -23.67 -14.53
N LEU A 370 24.12 -24.43 -13.44
CA LEU A 370 25.17 -24.24 -12.44
C LEU A 370 26.57 -24.45 -13.04
N LYS A 371 26.75 -25.50 -13.87
CA LYS A 371 28.02 -25.75 -14.58
C LYS A 371 28.39 -24.61 -15.52
N TRP A 372 27.41 -24.04 -16.22
CA TRP A 372 27.64 -22.92 -17.13
C TRP A 372 27.89 -21.60 -16.41
N LYS A 373 27.21 -21.36 -15.28
CA LYS A 373 27.51 -20.23 -14.38
C LYS A 373 28.97 -20.29 -13.94
N GLU A 374 29.44 -21.44 -13.49
CA GLU A 374 30.84 -21.62 -13.07
C GLU A 374 31.81 -21.38 -14.25
N LEU A 375 31.48 -21.90 -15.44
CA LEU A 375 32.27 -21.69 -16.66
C LEU A 375 32.37 -20.19 -17.03
N LEU A 376 31.27 -19.45 -16.95
CA LEU A 376 31.21 -18.02 -17.23
C LEU A 376 32.03 -17.21 -16.21
N GLU A 377 31.99 -17.57 -14.93
CA GLU A 377 32.82 -16.98 -13.88
C GLU A 377 34.31 -17.25 -14.11
N GLN A 378 34.68 -18.47 -14.48
CA GLN A 378 36.07 -18.81 -14.84
C GLN A 378 36.54 -18.07 -16.10
N MET A 379 35.65 -17.84 -17.06
CA MET A 379 35.93 -17.12 -18.31
C MET A 379 36.15 -15.63 -18.01
N HIS A 380 35.27 -15.01 -17.22
CA HIS A 380 35.41 -13.62 -16.80
C HIS A 380 36.72 -13.39 -16.02
N GLN A 381 37.08 -14.31 -15.14
CA GLN A 381 38.33 -14.25 -14.36
C GLN A 381 39.60 -14.57 -15.17
N GLY A 382 39.50 -14.84 -16.48
CA GLY A 382 40.63 -15.16 -17.35
C GLY A 382 41.34 -16.49 -17.01
N ARG A 383 40.65 -17.39 -16.30
CA ARG A 383 41.16 -18.72 -15.89
C ARG A 383 40.99 -19.79 -16.97
N LEU A 384 40.07 -19.56 -17.92
CA LEU A 384 39.88 -20.41 -19.09
C LEU A 384 40.82 -20.01 -20.24
N THR A 385 41.42 -21.00 -20.89
CA THR A 385 42.22 -20.82 -22.10
C THR A 385 41.64 -21.64 -23.24
N HIS A 386 41.43 -21.01 -24.40
CA HIS A 386 41.04 -21.68 -25.64
C HIS A 386 41.96 -21.24 -26.77
N GLY A 387 42.55 -22.20 -27.48
CA GLY A 387 43.53 -21.91 -28.55
C GLY A 387 44.76 -21.12 -28.09
N GLY A 388 45.14 -21.18 -26.80
CA GLY A 388 46.28 -20.45 -26.24
C GLY A 388 46.03 -18.98 -25.86
N ARG A 389 44.81 -18.47 -26.04
CA ARG A 389 44.42 -17.11 -25.64
C ARG A 389 43.68 -17.12 -24.30
N LYS A 390 44.11 -16.26 -23.37
CA LYS A 390 43.32 -15.86 -22.19
C LYS A 390 42.45 -14.69 -22.62
N TYR A 391 41.17 -14.73 -22.29
CA TYR A 391 40.25 -13.67 -22.68
C TYR A 391 39.19 -13.46 -21.60
N THR A 392 38.89 -12.19 -21.35
CA THR A 392 37.80 -11.74 -20.49
C THR A 392 36.86 -10.94 -21.39
N PRO A 393 35.60 -11.38 -21.59
CA PRO A 393 34.66 -10.64 -22.42
C PRO A 393 34.43 -9.23 -21.85
N PRO A 394 34.53 -8.17 -22.67
CA PRO A 394 34.30 -6.80 -22.22
C PRO A 394 32.82 -6.53 -22.00
N ASN A 395 31.94 -7.27 -22.68
CA ASN A 395 30.49 -7.08 -22.64
C ASN A 395 29.75 -8.43 -22.61
N TYR A 396 28.55 -8.39 -22.01
CA TYR A 396 27.56 -9.47 -22.01
C TYR A 396 26.30 -8.98 -22.73
N TYR A 397 25.57 -9.89 -23.37
CA TYR A 397 24.61 -9.51 -24.41
C TYR A 397 23.23 -10.13 -24.22
N GLU A 398 22.20 -9.33 -24.48
CA GLU A 398 20.83 -9.79 -24.63
C GLU A 398 20.51 -10.07 -26.10
N THR A 399 19.74 -11.13 -26.35
CA THR A 399 19.47 -11.63 -27.70
C THR A 399 18.03 -11.37 -28.16
N ASN A 400 17.31 -10.46 -27.51
CA ASN A 400 15.94 -10.15 -27.92
C ASN A 400 15.90 -9.30 -29.20
N VAL A 401 17.01 -8.67 -29.57
CA VAL A 401 17.24 -8.02 -30.87
C VAL A 401 18.66 -8.33 -31.36
N ILE A 402 18.80 -8.73 -32.61
CA ILE A 402 20.06 -9.16 -33.22
C ILE A 402 20.21 -8.52 -34.61
N PHE A 403 21.35 -7.88 -34.87
CA PHE A 403 21.68 -7.36 -36.19
C PHE A 403 22.90 -8.08 -36.76
N ARG A 404 22.72 -8.83 -37.86
CA ARG A 404 23.78 -9.63 -38.51
C ARG A 404 24.19 -9.00 -39.83
N ASN A 405 25.48 -8.75 -40.00
CA ASN A 405 26.06 -8.29 -41.25
C ASN A 405 26.44 -9.50 -42.12
N LEU A 406 25.62 -9.78 -43.14
CA LEU A 406 25.80 -10.96 -44.01
C LEU A 406 26.94 -10.78 -45.03
N LYS A 407 27.49 -9.57 -45.17
CA LYS A 407 28.62 -9.28 -46.07
C LYS A 407 29.95 -9.12 -45.34
N HIS A 408 29.95 -9.21 -44.02
CA HIS A 408 31.19 -9.19 -43.25
C HIS A 408 32.04 -10.44 -43.53
N ALA A 409 33.36 -10.31 -43.51
CA ALA A 409 34.28 -11.42 -43.80
C ALA A 409 34.07 -12.63 -42.86
N LYS A 410 33.67 -12.35 -41.61
CA LYS A 410 33.40 -13.36 -40.56
C LYS A 410 31.93 -13.77 -40.45
N ALA A 411 31.06 -13.40 -41.40
CA ALA A 411 29.62 -13.72 -41.34
C ALA A 411 29.35 -15.24 -41.22
N HIS A 412 30.19 -16.07 -41.85
CA HIS A 412 30.11 -17.54 -41.72
C HIS A 412 30.38 -18.02 -40.28
N ARG A 413 31.32 -17.39 -39.55
CA ARG A 413 31.61 -17.73 -38.15
C ARG A 413 30.47 -17.29 -37.22
N VAL A 414 29.84 -16.13 -37.49
CA VAL A 414 28.65 -15.68 -36.76
C VAL A 414 27.51 -16.70 -36.91
N ARG A 415 27.30 -17.22 -38.12
CA ARG A 415 26.32 -18.28 -38.36
C ARG A 415 26.64 -19.53 -37.53
N ASP A 416 27.89 -20.01 -37.60
CA ASP A 416 28.30 -21.24 -36.93
C ASP A 416 28.21 -21.12 -35.38
N ALA A 417 28.53 -19.94 -34.81
CA ALA A 417 28.41 -19.66 -33.38
C ALA A 417 26.95 -19.71 -32.88
N PHE A 418 26.02 -19.12 -33.63
CA PHE A 418 24.59 -19.15 -33.29
C PHE A 418 23.99 -20.56 -33.47
N GLU A 419 24.46 -21.34 -34.46
CA GLU A 419 24.05 -22.75 -34.63
C GLU A 419 24.51 -23.62 -33.45
N LYS A 420 25.75 -23.47 -32.98
CA LYS A 420 26.24 -24.13 -31.75
C LYS A 420 25.45 -23.72 -30.52
N THR A 421 25.13 -22.43 -30.40
CA THR A 421 24.29 -21.89 -29.31
C THR A 421 22.93 -22.56 -29.29
N PHE A 422 22.27 -22.67 -30.45
CA PHE A 422 20.97 -23.34 -30.59
C PHE A 422 21.01 -24.80 -30.17
N LEU A 423 22.01 -25.56 -30.64
CA LEU A 423 22.18 -26.96 -30.29
C LEU A 423 22.34 -27.13 -28.77
N LYS A 424 23.09 -26.23 -28.12
CA LYS A 424 23.29 -26.31 -26.67
C LYS A 424 22.07 -25.87 -25.86
N CYS A 425 21.20 -25.03 -26.42
CA CYS A 425 19.92 -24.66 -25.81
C CYS A 425 18.95 -25.86 -25.64
N HIS A 426 19.27 -27.03 -26.19
CA HIS A 426 18.52 -28.27 -25.95
C HIS A 426 18.82 -28.86 -24.56
N GLU A 427 20.02 -28.62 -24.03
CA GLU A 427 20.46 -29.09 -22.71
C GLU A 427 20.17 -28.06 -21.60
N ILE A 428 20.21 -26.77 -21.97
CA ILE A 428 19.92 -25.64 -21.09
C ILE A 428 18.84 -24.84 -21.74
N GLN A 429 17.64 -24.83 -21.16
CA GLN A 429 16.44 -24.27 -21.79
C GLN A 429 16.44 -22.72 -21.85
N ARG A 430 17.63 -22.10 -21.75
CA ARG A 430 17.91 -20.66 -21.74
C ARG A 430 19.21 -20.36 -22.49
N ASP A 431 19.14 -19.34 -23.32
CA ASP A 431 20.17 -18.86 -24.25
C ASP A 431 21.21 -17.93 -23.60
N GLN A 432 20.79 -17.19 -22.57
CA GLN A 432 21.64 -16.22 -21.84
C GLN A 432 22.98 -16.83 -21.40
N PHE A 433 22.98 -18.08 -20.92
CA PHE A 433 24.17 -18.77 -20.42
C PHE A 433 25.20 -19.14 -21.50
N VAL A 434 24.79 -19.18 -22.77
CA VAL A 434 25.47 -19.94 -23.82
C VAL A 434 26.11 -19.03 -24.86
N VAL A 435 25.42 -17.94 -25.22
CA VAL A 435 25.82 -17.01 -26.30
C VAL A 435 27.23 -16.42 -26.09
N PRO A 436 27.58 -15.87 -24.91
CA PRO A 436 28.90 -15.24 -24.72
C PRO A 436 30.06 -16.22 -24.96
N PHE A 437 29.88 -17.48 -24.58
CA PHE A 437 30.91 -18.51 -24.71
C PHE A 437 31.21 -18.86 -26.17
N PHE A 438 30.19 -19.08 -27.01
CA PHE A 438 30.43 -19.44 -28.41
C PHE A 438 30.92 -18.26 -29.25
N LEU A 439 30.49 -17.03 -28.94
CA LEU A 439 31.07 -15.84 -29.56
C LEU A 439 32.57 -15.71 -29.25
N TRP A 440 32.95 -15.97 -28.01
CA TRP A 440 34.35 -16.03 -27.61
C TRP A 440 35.11 -17.19 -28.28
N GLN A 441 34.54 -18.40 -28.27
CA GLN A 441 35.17 -19.58 -28.85
C GLN A 441 35.46 -19.39 -30.35
N ASP A 442 34.55 -18.73 -31.06
CA ASP A 442 34.68 -18.41 -32.48
C ASP A 442 35.35 -17.04 -32.72
N GLY A 443 35.96 -16.41 -31.71
CA GLY A 443 36.75 -15.17 -31.85
C GLY A 443 36.02 -14.05 -32.59
N LEU A 444 34.75 -13.84 -32.25
CA LEU A 444 33.84 -12.82 -32.81
C LEU A 444 33.69 -11.60 -31.88
N ASP A 445 34.36 -11.63 -30.75
CA ASP A 445 34.31 -10.66 -29.68
C ASP A 445 34.74 -9.25 -30.11
N GLU A 446 35.78 -9.12 -30.93
CA GLU A 446 36.23 -7.82 -31.48
C GLU A 446 35.33 -7.30 -32.61
N ASP A 447 34.56 -8.18 -33.26
CA ASP A 447 33.66 -7.83 -34.37
C ASP A 447 32.18 -7.78 -33.93
N THR A 448 31.93 -7.85 -32.63
CA THR A 448 30.61 -7.74 -32.01
C THR A 448 30.51 -6.41 -31.27
N GLU A 449 29.63 -5.54 -31.76
CA GLU A 449 29.31 -4.28 -31.09
C GLU A 449 28.24 -4.49 -30.02
N ALA A 450 28.49 -3.97 -28.81
CA ALA A 450 27.51 -3.91 -27.73
C ALA A 450 26.72 -2.59 -27.82
N ALA A 451 25.51 -2.62 -28.36
CA ALA A 451 24.65 -1.44 -28.44
C ALA A 451 24.01 -1.14 -27.06
N PRO A 452 24.20 0.07 -26.50
CA PRO A 452 23.46 0.53 -25.33
C PRO A 452 21.95 0.63 -25.62
N ILE A 453 21.11 0.39 -24.61
CA ILE A 453 19.67 0.48 -24.77
C ILE A 453 19.22 1.90 -25.11
N GLU A 454 19.87 2.93 -24.56
CA GLU A 454 19.58 4.34 -24.86
C GLU A 454 19.75 4.61 -26.35
N THR A 455 20.84 4.09 -26.94
CA THR A 455 21.09 4.20 -28.37
C THR A 455 19.99 3.53 -29.19
N LEU A 456 19.48 2.37 -28.77
CA LEU A 456 18.38 1.71 -29.47
C LEU A 456 17.05 2.46 -29.29
N VAL A 457 16.79 3.04 -28.11
CA VAL A 457 15.59 3.85 -27.83
C VAL A 457 15.62 5.13 -28.68
N ASP A 458 16.71 5.87 -28.65
CA ASP A 458 16.84 7.15 -29.35
C ASP A 458 16.89 6.98 -30.86
N GLU A 459 17.68 6.02 -31.35
CA GLU A 459 17.94 5.88 -32.77
C GLU A 459 16.93 4.98 -33.48
N LEU A 460 16.38 3.96 -32.80
CA LEU A 460 15.45 2.99 -33.41
C LEU A 460 14.05 2.99 -32.77
N GLY A 461 13.77 3.82 -31.76
CA GLY A 461 12.48 3.80 -31.09
C GLY A 461 12.19 2.48 -30.38
N TYR A 462 13.24 1.80 -29.90
CA TYR A 462 13.13 0.51 -29.22
C TYR A 462 12.20 0.58 -28.01
N CYS A 463 11.13 -0.24 -28.00
CA CYS A 463 10.20 -0.34 -26.87
C CYS A 463 9.66 -1.75 -26.71
N MET A 464 9.24 -2.11 -25.48
CA MET A 464 8.63 -3.42 -25.18
C MET A 464 7.11 -3.32 -25.02
N VAL A 465 6.39 -4.27 -25.62
CA VAL A 465 4.95 -4.46 -25.48
C VAL A 465 4.70 -5.31 -24.23
N SER A 466 4.18 -4.70 -23.16
CA SER A 466 4.05 -5.35 -21.85
C SER A 466 2.94 -6.40 -21.79
N THR A 467 3.24 -7.55 -21.17
CA THR A 467 2.42 -8.77 -21.05
C THR A 467 1.31 -8.72 -19.99
N ARG A 468 1.01 -7.58 -19.34
CA ARG A 468 0.04 -7.54 -18.21
C ARG A 468 -1.39 -7.97 -18.57
N VAL A 469 -1.72 -8.17 -19.85
CA VAL A 469 -3.04 -8.67 -20.34
C VAL A 469 -3.08 -10.19 -20.54
N PHE A 470 -1.95 -10.87 -20.50
CA PHE A 470 -1.89 -12.28 -20.91
C PHE A 470 -2.27 -13.30 -19.84
N SER A 471 -2.07 -12.99 -18.56
CA SER A 471 -2.43 -13.92 -17.48
C SER A 471 -3.95 -14.17 -17.42
N ILE A 472 -4.75 -13.30 -18.03
CA ILE A 472 -6.21 -13.41 -18.11
C ILE A 472 -6.63 -14.29 -19.31
N PHE A 473 -6.07 -14.07 -20.50
CA PHE A 473 -6.51 -14.77 -21.73
C PHE A 473 -5.72 -16.04 -22.08
N GLY A 474 -4.45 -16.15 -21.66
CA GLY A 474 -3.63 -17.35 -21.89
C GLY A 474 -4.04 -18.55 -21.03
N ALA A 475 -4.54 -18.29 -19.83
CA ALA A 475 -5.18 -19.30 -18.99
C ALA A 475 -6.54 -19.71 -19.58
N GLN A 476 -7.27 -18.77 -20.19
CA GLN A 476 -8.59 -18.97 -20.80
C GLN A 476 -8.54 -19.91 -22.02
N ALA A 477 -7.59 -19.72 -22.93
CA ALA A 477 -7.46 -20.55 -24.13
C ALA A 477 -6.91 -21.97 -23.85
N ALA A 478 -6.02 -22.13 -22.86
CA ALA A 478 -5.55 -23.44 -22.42
C ALA A 478 -6.59 -24.19 -21.56
N ALA A 479 -7.47 -23.45 -20.86
CA ALA A 479 -8.59 -24.00 -20.10
C ALA A 479 -9.77 -24.40 -21.00
N GLU A 480 -10.01 -23.71 -22.12
CA GLU A 480 -11.05 -24.11 -23.09
C GLU A 480 -10.70 -25.42 -23.81
N GLU A 481 -9.41 -25.67 -24.11
CA GLU A 481 -8.96 -26.92 -24.75
C GLU A 481 -8.98 -28.14 -23.79
N THR A 482 -8.96 -27.90 -22.48
CA THR A 482 -9.10 -28.95 -21.44
C THR A 482 -10.54 -29.14 -20.95
N ALA A 483 -11.42 -28.13 -21.12
CA ALA A 483 -12.82 -28.18 -20.71
C ALA A 483 -13.72 -29.09 -21.58
N GLU A 484 -13.31 -29.44 -22.81
CA GLU A 484 -14.08 -30.38 -23.64
C GLU A 484 -14.10 -31.83 -23.09
N ASN A 485 -13.26 -32.16 -22.10
CA ASN A 485 -13.14 -33.54 -21.59
C ASN A 485 -13.76 -33.81 -20.19
N GLY A 486 -14.35 -32.80 -19.52
CA GLY A 486 -14.92 -32.95 -18.18
C GLY A 486 -16.46 -33.03 -18.19
N THR A 487 -17.05 -34.21 -18.37
CA THR A 487 -18.52 -34.35 -18.37
C THR A 487 -19.08 -34.56 -16.96
N LEU A 488 -19.66 -33.51 -16.36
CA LEU A 488 -20.72 -33.65 -15.35
C LEU A 488 -21.90 -34.41 -16.00
N THR A 489 -22.20 -35.61 -15.51
CA THR A 489 -23.03 -36.59 -16.23
C THR A 489 -24.47 -36.70 -15.73
N SER A 490 -24.82 -36.16 -14.54
CA SER A 490 -26.18 -36.21 -14.00
C SER A 490 -26.62 -34.90 -13.33
N GLN A 491 -27.92 -34.58 -13.42
CA GLN A 491 -28.50 -33.37 -12.81
C GLN A 491 -28.48 -33.45 -11.27
N GLU A 492 -28.56 -34.67 -10.71
CA GLU A 492 -28.47 -34.95 -9.28
C GLU A 492 -27.07 -34.62 -8.70
N ASP A 493 -26.00 -34.91 -9.45
CA ASP A 493 -24.64 -34.55 -9.06
C ASP A 493 -24.41 -33.03 -9.04
N ARG A 494 -25.06 -32.32 -9.96
CA ARG A 494 -24.99 -30.85 -10.01
C ARG A 494 -25.65 -30.23 -8.78
N GLU A 495 -26.87 -30.66 -8.44
CA GLU A 495 -27.60 -30.18 -7.25
C GLU A 495 -26.86 -30.51 -5.95
N LEU A 496 -26.20 -31.67 -5.88
CA LEU A 496 -25.39 -32.06 -4.73
C LEU A 496 -24.19 -31.12 -4.52
N ILE A 497 -23.43 -30.83 -5.59
CA ILE A 497 -22.25 -29.96 -5.51
C ILE A 497 -22.67 -28.52 -5.21
N GLU A 498 -23.74 -28.04 -5.85
CA GLU A 498 -24.29 -26.70 -5.61
C GLU A 498 -24.68 -26.50 -4.14
N LYS A 499 -25.46 -27.44 -3.59
CA LYS A 499 -25.88 -27.40 -2.18
C LYS A 499 -24.72 -27.56 -1.20
N ALA A 500 -23.72 -28.37 -1.54
CA ALA A 500 -22.51 -28.55 -0.72
C ALA A 500 -21.67 -27.27 -0.66
N LEU A 501 -21.57 -26.55 -1.79
CA LEU A 501 -20.81 -25.31 -1.89
C LEU A 501 -21.55 -24.11 -1.26
N GLU A 502 -22.87 -24.03 -1.38
CA GLU A 502 -23.70 -23.01 -0.70
C GLU A 502 -23.52 -23.03 0.82
N GLY A 503 -23.32 -24.21 1.41
CA GLY A 503 -23.05 -24.39 2.84
C GLY A 503 -21.63 -23.99 3.29
N SER A 504 -20.71 -23.75 2.34
CA SER A 504 -19.32 -23.40 2.63
C SER A 504 -19.10 -21.88 2.52
N LYS A 505 -18.29 -21.32 3.43
CA LYS A 505 -17.92 -19.88 3.45
C LYS A 505 -17.23 -19.41 2.16
N VAL A 506 -16.78 -20.36 1.34
CA VAL A 506 -16.05 -20.16 0.09
C VAL A 506 -16.93 -19.64 -1.05
N VAL A 507 -18.18 -20.10 -1.16
CA VAL A 507 -19.05 -19.85 -2.33
C VAL A 507 -20.23 -18.93 -2.05
N ALA A 508 -20.54 -18.62 -0.78
CA ALA A 508 -21.56 -17.63 -0.42
C ALA A 508 -21.33 -16.23 -1.03
N SER A 509 -20.15 -15.99 -1.63
CA SER A 509 -19.76 -14.73 -2.29
C SER A 509 -19.68 -14.79 -3.82
N LEU A 510 -19.93 -15.94 -4.46
CA LEU A 510 -19.85 -16.10 -5.92
C LEU A 510 -21.19 -15.79 -6.61
N PRO A 511 -21.25 -14.91 -7.63
CA PRO A 511 -22.44 -14.71 -8.47
C PRO A 511 -22.86 -16.00 -9.18
N GLY A 512 -24.16 -16.24 -9.35
CA GLY A 512 -24.68 -17.50 -9.92
C GLY A 512 -24.11 -17.93 -11.28
N LYS A 513 -23.64 -16.98 -12.12
CA LYS A 513 -22.97 -17.30 -13.40
C LYS A 513 -21.56 -17.87 -13.26
N GLU A 514 -20.87 -17.56 -12.17
CA GLU A 514 -19.52 -18.05 -11.88
C GLU A 514 -19.59 -19.45 -11.25
N LEU A 515 -20.59 -19.69 -10.41
CA LEU A 515 -20.90 -21.03 -9.88
C LEU A 515 -21.21 -22.02 -11.01
N ASP A 516 -22.03 -21.62 -11.99
CA ASP A 516 -22.34 -22.42 -13.18
C ASP A 516 -21.12 -22.77 -14.04
N ARG A 517 -20.07 -21.94 -14.01
CA ARG A 517 -18.81 -22.22 -14.68
C ARG A 517 -17.94 -23.16 -13.86
N LEU A 518 -17.83 -22.92 -12.56
CA LEU A 518 -17.06 -23.74 -11.65
C LEU A 518 -17.53 -25.21 -11.67
N LEU A 519 -18.84 -25.42 -11.72
CA LEU A 519 -19.44 -26.75 -11.80
C LEU A 519 -18.86 -27.58 -12.96
N LYS A 520 -18.58 -26.96 -14.12
CA LYS A 520 -18.06 -27.66 -15.31
C LYS A 520 -16.65 -28.24 -15.14
N TYR A 521 -15.89 -27.76 -14.17
CA TYR A 521 -14.52 -28.21 -13.93
C TYR A 521 -14.40 -29.32 -12.89
N PHE A 522 -15.51 -29.75 -12.28
CA PHE A 522 -15.49 -30.86 -11.35
C PHE A 522 -15.26 -32.19 -12.06
N GLN A 523 -14.26 -32.92 -11.59
CA GLN A 523 -13.88 -34.26 -12.05
C GLN A 523 -14.19 -35.30 -10.98
N LYS A 524 -14.53 -36.52 -11.40
CA LYS A 524 -14.87 -37.60 -10.48
C LYS A 524 -13.60 -38.28 -9.96
N VAL A 525 -13.48 -38.39 -8.64
CA VAL A 525 -12.42 -39.12 -7.93
C VAL A 525 -13.03 -40.30 -7.20
N THR A 526 -12.42 -41.47 -7.31
CA THR A 526 -12.88 -42.69 -6.62
C THR A 526 -11.74 -43.20 -5.75
N LEU A 527 -12.03 -43.51 -4.50
CA LEU A 527 -11.08 -44.04 -3.51
C LEU A 527 -11.55 -45.42 -3.04
N GLN A 528 -10.62 -46.32 -2.81
CA GLN A 528 -10.87 -47.60 -2.15
C GLN A 528 -10.67 -47.46 -0.63
N GLU A 529 -11.28 -48.36 0.14
CA GLU A 529 -11.03 -48.45 1.59
C GLU A 529 -9.51 -48.51 1.90
N GLY A 530 -9.05 -47.57 2.73
CA GLY A 530 -7.64 -47.43 3.13
C GLY A 530 -6.84 -46.42 2.32
N ASP A 531 -7.36 -45.93 1.18
CA ASP A 531 -6.66 -44.95 0.36
C ASP A 531 -6.51 -43.61 1.09
N THR A 532 -5.36 -42.96 0.91
CA THR A 532 -5.08 -41.63 1.44
C THR A 532 -5.41 -40.58 0.40
N LEU A 533 -6.41 -39.75 0.67
CA LEU A 533 -6.83 -38.65 -0.21
C LEU A 533 -5.85 -37.48 -0.19
N MET A 534 -5.36 -37.11 0.99
CA MET A 534 -4.38 -36.04 1.20
C MET A 534 -3.61 -36.29 2.50
N LYS A 535 -2.34 -35.86 2.59
CA LYS A 535 -1.55 -35.94 3.83
C LYS A 535 -1.27 -34.56 4.39
N HIS A 536 -1.21 -34.47 5.72
CA HIS A 536 -0.82 -33.25 6.42
C HIS A 536 0.57 -32.78 5.97
N GLY A 537 0.71 -31.48 5.67
CA GLY A 537 1.97 -30.87 5.29
C GLY A 537 2.25 -30.85 3.79
N ASP A 538 1.51 -31.65 2.99
CA ASP A 538 1.68 -31.64 1.53
C ASP A 538 1.25 -30.29 0.95
N GLU A 539 2.06 -29.75 0.05
CA GLU A 539 1.65 -28.62 -0.79
C GLU A 539 0.74 -29.11 -1.91
N VAL A 540 -0.30 -28.36 -2.21
CA VAL A 540 -1.15 -28.63 -3.37
C VAL A 540 -0.55 -27.89 -4.55
N SER A 541 -0.25 -28.57 -5.65
CA SER A 541 0.18 -27.91 -6.90
C SER A 541 -1.01 -27.37 -7.70
N ASP A 542 -0.77 -26.49 -8.67
CA ASP A 542 -1.84 -25.80 -9.40
C ASP A 542 -2.69 -26.75 -10.29
N ASP A 543 -2.11 -27.86 -10.74
CA ASP A 543 -2.76 -28.85 -11.59
C ASP A 543 -3.28 -30.08 -10.80
N GLU A 544 -3.13 -30.10 -9.48
CA GLU A 544 -3.60 -31.21 -8.62
C GLU A 544 -4.98 -30.94 -8.01
N PRO A 545 -5.78 -32.00 -7.76
CA PRO A 545 -7.08 -31.91 -7.11
C PRO A 545 -6.98 -31.20 -5.76
N GLY A 546 -7.59 -30.01 -5.67
CA GLY A 546 -7.46 -29.12 -4.52
C GLY A 546 -8.62 -29.25 -3.56
N LEU A 547 -9.84 -29.08 -4.09
CA LEU A 547 -11.09 -29.07 -3.36
C LEU A 547 -11.88 -30.33 -3.69
N PHE A 548 -12.46 -30.97 -2.67
CA PHE A 548 -13.25 -32.20 -2.83
C PHE A 548 -14.65 -32.04 -2.22
N VAL A 549 -15.65 -32.61 -2.88
CA VAL A 549 -17.03 -32.72 -2.40
C VAL A 549 -17.41 -34.20 -2.35
N THR A 550 -17.84 -34.69 -1.19
CA THR A 550 -18.20 -36.11 -1.04
C THR A 550 -19.52 -36.44 -1.73
N LYS A 551 -19.55 -37.49 -2.55
CA LYS A 551 -20.81 -38.07 -3.07
C LYS A 551 -21.26 -39.25 -2.21
N SER A 552 -20.35 -40.17 -1.91
CA SER A 552 -20.60 -41.35 -1.09
C SER A 552 -19.32 -41.86 -0.44
N GLY A 553 -19.44 -42.62 0.65
CA GLY A 553 -18.31 -43.18 1.40
C GLY A 553 -17.89 -42.31 2.59
N LEU A 554 -17.19 -42.92 3.54
CA LEU A 554 -16.76 -42.31 4.81
C LEU A 554 -15.29 -41.89 4.73
N LEU A 555 -14.96 -40.68 5.19
CA LEU A 555 -13.59 -40.16 5.23
C LEU A 555 -13.14 -39.87 6.68
N ASP A 556 -12.03 -40.46 7.11
CA ASP A 556 -11.42 -40.22 8.42
C ASP A 556 -10.34 -39.13 8.33
N VAL A 557 -10.35 -38.18 9.27
CA VAL A 557 -9.41 -37.06 9.35
C VAL A 557 -8.44 -37.24 10.52
N TYR A 558 -7.15 -37.10 10.24
CA TYR A 558 -6.05 -37.25 11.19
C TYR A 558 -5.19 -35.99 11.25
N VAL A 559 -4.77 -35.59 12.45
CA VAL A 559 -3.90 -34.42 12.71
C VAL A 559 -2.66 -34.88 13.49
N PRO A 560 -1.47 -34.30 13.25
CA PRO A 560 -0.27 -34.64 14.01
C PRO A 560 -0.38 -34.23 15.50
N ASP A 561 0.01 -35.13 16.41
CA ASP A 561 -0.06 -34.95 17.88
C ASP A 561 1.32 -35.14 18.55
N GLY A 562 2.41 -34.81 17.85
CA GLY A 562 3.79 -34.92 18.34
C GLY A 562 4.39 -36.34 18.41
N GLU A 563 3.58 -37.37 18.66
CA GLU A 563 4.01 -38.80 18.70
C GLU A 563 3.44 -39.66 17.55
N GLY A 564 2.64 -39.08 16.64
CA GLY A 564 2.03 -39.77 15.51
C GLY A 564 0.82 -39.01 14.93
N GLU A 565 -0.03 -39.70 14.18
CA GLU A 565 -1.29 -39.17 13.65
C GLU A 565 -2.46 -39.58 14.55
N LYS A 566 -3.23 -38.62 15.06
CA LYS A 566 -4.45 -38.88 15.85
C LYS A 566 -5.69 -38.61 15.02
N LYS A 567 -6.66 -39.55 15.03
CA LYS A 567 -7.96 -39.36 14.39
C LYS A 567 -8.77 -38.31 15.16
N VAL A 568 -9.20 -37.25 14.47
CA VAL A 568 -9.92 -36.10 15.06
C VAL A 568 -11.38 -36.06 14.61
N PHE A 569 -11.68 -36.50 13.39
CA PHE A 569 -13.02 -36.35 12.81
C PHE A 569 -13.33 -37.43 11.75
N THR A 570 -14.61 -37.68 11.47
CA THR A 570 -15.07 -38.54 10.35
C THR A 570 -16.16 -37.81 9.58
N TYR A 571 -16.00 -37.66 8.27
CA TYR A 571 -17.07 -37.21 7.38
C TYR A 571 -18.00 -38.39 7.08
N GLU A 572 -19.23 -38.31 7.57
CA GLU A 572 -20.24 -39.37 7.44
C GLU A 572 -21.35 -39.02 6.43
N THR A 573 -21.38 -37.78 5.95
CA THR A 573 -22.46 -37.25 5.09
C THR A 573 -22.01 -37.04 3.65
N SER A 574 -22.93 -37.28 2.72
CA SER A 574 -22.83 -36.82 1.33
C SER A 574 -22.94 -35.29 1.28
N GLY A 575 -22.16 -34.64 0.42
CA GLY A 575 -22.07 -33.19 0.29
C GLY A 575 -21.09 -32.50 1.25
N ALA A 576 -20.20 -33.24 1.90
CA ALA A 576 -19.15 -32.66 2.74
C ALA A 576 -18.02 -32.10 1.86
N VAL A 577 -17.57 -30.88 2.17
CA VAL A 577 -16.47 -30.20 1.48
C VAL A 577 -15.17 -30.44 2.23
N VAL A 578 -14.12 -30.85 1.52
CA VAL A 578 -12.80 -31.18 2.11
C VAL A 578 -11.68 -30.54 1.30
N GLY A 579 -10.67 -30.00 1.97
CA GLY A 579 -9.47 -29.45 1.33
C GLY A 579 -9.56 -27.97 0.92
N GLU A 580 -10.69 -27.31 1.20
CA GLU A 580 -10.98 -25.91 0.83
C GLU A 580 -9.92 -24.90 1.31
N LEU A 581 -9.36 -25.09 2.51
CA LEU A 581 -8.37 -24.17 3.07
C LEU A 581 -7.05 -24.15 2.29
N ALA A 582 -6.59 -25.31 1.81
CA ALA A 582 -5.33 -25.44 1.07
C ALA A 582 -5.43 -24.82 -0.34
N VAL A 583 -6.64 -24.80 -0.90
CA VAL A 583 -6.93 -24.14 -2.18
C VAL A 583 -7.05 -22.64 -2.00
N LEU A 584 -7.78 -22.18 -0.97
CA LEU A 584 -7.99 -20.76 -0.72
C LEU A 584 -6.72 -20.03 -0.29
N PHE A 585 -6.05 -20.52 0.75
CA PHE A 585 -4.98 -19.80 1.43
C PHE A 585 -3.58 -20.13 0.89
N ARG A 586 -3.45 -21.02 -0.10
CA ARG A 586 -2.15 -21.58 -0.54
C ARG A 586 -1.30 -22.07 0.64
N ALA A 587 -1.97 -22.71 1.60
CA ALA A 587 -1.34 -23.33 2.75
C ALA A 587 -1.11 -24.82 2.49
N PRO A 588 -0.10 -25.44 3.12
CA PRO A 588 0.02 -26.90 3.15
C PRO A 588 -1.23 -27.53 3.78
N ARG A 589 -1.51 -28.78 3.43
CA ARG A 589 -2.68 -29.52 3.93
C ARG A 589 -2.69 -29.55 5.46
N ALA A 590 -3.79 -29.10 6.07
CA ALA A 590 -3.93 -29.00 7.52
C ALA A 590 -4.16 -30.34 8.24
N ALA A 591 -4.45 -31.42 7.50
CA ALA A 591 -4.72 -32.74 8.05
C ALA A 591 -4.50 -33.84 7.00
N THR A 592 -4.26 -35.06 7.46
CA THR A 592 -4.28 -36.27 6.62
C THR A 592 -5.72 -36.80 6.55
N VAL A 593 -6.23 -37.08 5.36
CA VAL A 593 -7.59 -37.62 5.16
C VAL A 593 -7.51 -38.98 4.44
N LYS A 594 -8.16 -40.00 5.00
CA LYS A 594 -8.17 -41.38 4.48
C LYS A 594 -9.58 -41.88 4.27
N ALA A 595 -9.81 -42.67 3.22
CA ALA A 595 -11.08 -43.32 2.97
C ALA A 595 -11.24 -44.52 3.92
N ARG A 596 -12.32 -44.50 4.72
CA ARG A 596 -12.67 -45.61 5.63
C ARG A 596 -13.49 -46.70 4.92
N THR A 597 -14.14 -46.35 3.82
CA THR A 597 -14.90 -47.23 2.94
C THR A 597 -14.68 -46.74 1.52
N ASP A 598 -15.00 -47.56 0.52
CA ASP A 598 -15.02 -47.10 -0.88
C ASP A 598 -15.81 -45.78 -1.01
N ALA A 599 -15.16 -44.75 -1.53
CA ALA A 599 -15.67 -43.39 -1.56
C ALA A 599 -15.64 -42.82 -2.98
N VAL A 600 -16.68 -42.05 -3.32
CA VAL A 600 -16.78 -41.30 -4.57
C VAL A 600 -16.85 -39.83 -4.21
N LEU A 601 -15.96 -39.05 -4.82
CA LEU A 601 -15.78 -37.63 -4.59
C LEU A 601 -15.84 -36.89 -5.93
N TRP A 602 -16.21 -35.62 -5.87
CA TRP A 602 -16.03 -34.67 -6.95
C TRP A 602 -14.89 -33.72 -6.58
N SER A 603 -13.92 -33.52 -7.47
CA SER A 603 -12.77 -32.67 -7.22
C SER A 603 -12.61 -31.59 -8.28
N VAL A 604 -12.13 -30.43 -7.88
CA VAL A 604 -11.66 -29.40 -8.80
C VAL A 604 -10.22 -29.04 -8.42
N ASP A 605 -9.36 -28.91 -9.43
CA ASP A 605 -7.98 -28.47 -9.26
C ASP A 605 -7.92 -26.99 -8.91
N ARG A 606 -6.81 -26.56 -8.29
CA ARG A 606 -6.69 -25.17 -7.82
C ARG A 606 -6.81 -24.19 -8.98
N LYS A 607 -6.18 -24.46 -10.12
CA LYS A 607 -6.17 -23.55 -11.26
C LYS A 607 -7.57 -23.34 -11.85
N SER A 608 -8.35 -24.42 -12.01
CA SER A 608 -9.74 -24.35 -12.47
C SER A 608 -10.65 -23.65 -11.47
N PHE A 609 -10.41 -23.88 -10.18
CA PHE A 609 -11.12 -23.21 -9.10
C PHE A 609 -10.81 -21.70 -9.04
N GLU A 610 -9.53 -21.31 -9.14
CA GLU A 610 -9.09 -19.91 -9.24
C GLU A 610 -9.65 -19.23 -10.50
N ALA A 611 -9.66 -19.92 -11.64
CA ALA A 611 -10.18 -19.39 -12.91
C ALA A 611 -11.68 -19.06 -12.92
N CYS A 612 -12.47 -19.73 -12.06
CA CYS A 612 -13.91 -19.49 -11.92
C CYS A 612 -14.27 -18.51 -10.80
N GLY A 613 -13.28 -17.81 -10.23
CA GLY A 613 -13.49 -16.86 -9.13
C GLY A 613 -13.42 -17.49 -7.74
N GLY A 614 -13.12 -18.79 -7.62
CA GLY A 614 -13.05 -19.51 -6.35
C GLY A 614 -11.95 -19.02 -5.41
N ARG A 615 -10.86 -18.46 -5.96
CA ARG A 615 -10.13 -17.43 -5.22
C ARG A 615 -10.80 -16.11 -5.51
N SER A 616 -11.03 -15.37 -4.44
CA SER A 616 -10.88 -13.93 -4.50
C SER A 616 -9.45 -13.58 -4.98
N GLU A 617 -9.18 -13.68 -6.28
CA GLU A 617 -8.39 -12.65 -6.97
C GLU A 617 -9.07 -11.29 -6.82
N GLY A 618 -10.35 -11.31 -6.42
CA GLY A 618 -10.98 -10.29 -5.61
C GLY A 618 -10.15 -9.76 -4.44
N SER A 619 -9.22 -10.41 -3.74
CA SER A 619 -8.55 -9.69 -2.63
C SER A 619 -7.55 -8.61 -3.10
N MET A 620 -7.02 -8.71 -4.33
CA MET A 620 -6.10 -7.72 -4.91
C MET A 620 -6.70 -6.95 -6.09
N ALA A 621 -7.62 -7.55 -6.86
CA ALA A 621 -8.51 -6.81 -7.75
C ALA A 621 -9.58 -6.03 -6.96
N ARG A 622 -9.99 -6.48 -5.76
CA ARG A 622 -10.72 -5.63 -4.81
C ARG A 622 -9.81 -4.68 -4.08
N MET A 623 -8.49 -4.80 -4.02
CA MET A 623 -7.68 -3.63 -3.61
C MET A 623 -7.81 -2.49 -4.65
N ASN A 624 -8.07 -2.86 -5.91
CA ASN A 624 -8.54 -1.96 -6.96
C ASN A 624 -10.04 -1.58 -6.87
N GLN A 625 -10.81 -2.16 -5.94
CA GLN A 625 -12.23 -1.88 -5.63
C GLN A 625 -12.48 -1.50 -4.14
N ASN A 626 -11.44 -1.36 -3.30
CA ASN A 626 -11.54 -1.21 -1.85
C ASN A 626 -10.78 0.06 -1.44
N PRO A 627 -11.35 1.24 -1.76
CA PRO A 627 -10.79 2.54 -1.36
C PRO A 627 -10.52 2.62 0.15
N ASP A 628 -11.19 1.79 0.96
CA ASP A 628 -11.09 1.74 2.42
C ASP A 628 -9.67 1.50 2.94
N ALA A 629 -8.84 0.69 2.27
CA ALA A 629 -7.49 0.36 2.74
C ALA A 629 -6.51 1.55 2.59
N LEU A 630 -6.55 2.24 1.44
CA LEU A 630 -5.75 3.45 1.24
C LEU A 630 -6.29 4.61 2.09
N LEU A 631 -7.62 4.76 2.18
CA LEU A 631 -8.23 5.74 3.08
C LEU A 631 -7.80 5.51 4.53
N ALA A 632 -7.82 4.26 5.01
CA ALA A 632 -7.30 3.92 6.33
C ALA A 632 -5.81 4.27 6.48
N SER A 633 -5.00 4.14 5.43
CA SER A 633 -3.60 4.60 5.41
C SER A 633 -3.48 6.14 5.51
N GLY A 634 -4.39 6.89 4.89
CA GLY A 634 -4.49 8.35 5.04
C GLY A 634 -4.87 8.78 6.45
N ALA A 635 -5.87 8.14 7.06
CA ALA A 635 -6.24 8.38 8.45
C ALA A 635 -5.08 8.06 9.40
N ALA A 636 -4.41 6.92 9.20
CA ALA A 636 -3.24 6.53 9.98
C ALA A 636 -2.12 7.56 9.87
N ALA A 637 -1.83 8.05 8.66
CA ALA A 637 -0.84 9.11 8.42
C ALA A 637 -1.20 10.43 9.10
N GLY A 638 -2.48 10.83 9.08
CA GLY A 638 -2.94 12.08 9.68
C GLY A 638 -2.85 12.07 11.20
N VAL A 639 -3.31 10.98 11.82
CA VAL A 639 -3.20 10.79 13.28
C VAL A 639 -1.74 10.64 13.71
N ALA A 640 -0.95 9.85 12.99
CA ALA A 640 0.49 9.69 13.27
C ALA A 640 1.23 11.03 13.24
N ALA A 641 0.94 11.89 12.27
CA ALA A 641 1.52 13.21 12.18
C ALA A 641 1.05 14.14 13.32
N GLY A 642 -0.25 14.20 13.62
CA GLY A 642 -0.78 15.11 14.63
C GLY A 642 -0.40 14.77 16.08
N PHE A 643 -0.12 13.50 16.37
CA PHE A 643 0.34 13.06 17.69
C PHE A 643 1.83 12.75 17.78
N ASN A 644 2.52 12.77 16.63
CA ASN A 644 3.85 12.20 16.51
C ASN A 644 3.93 10.73 17.01
N ALA A 645 2.87 9.95 16.75
CA ALA A 645 2.63 8.63 17.32
C ALA A 645 2.23 7.63 16.21
N PRO A 646 3.21 7.09 15.46
CA PRO A 646 2.94 6.29 14.27
C PRO A 646 2.22 4.98 14.58
N ILE A 647 2.54 4.30 15.69
CA ILE A 647 1.88 3.02 16.02
C ILE A 647 0.44 3.28 16.44
N ALA A 648 0.18 4.32 17.24
CA ALA A 648 -1.17 4.73 17.61
C ALA A 648 -2.02 5.08 16.39
N GLY A 649 -1.44 5.77 15.40
CA GLY A 649 -2.13 6.11 14.14
C GLY A 649 -2.61 4.87 13.38
N ILE A 650 -1.83 3.78 13.37
CA ILE A 650 -2.22 2.53 12.70
C ILE A 650 -3.42 1.90 13.39
N PHE A 651 -3.36 1.73 14.71
CA PHE A 651 -4.47 1.14 15.48
C PHE A 651 -5.70 2.03 15.46
N PHE A 652 -5.55 3.35 15.44
CA PHE A 652 -6.67 4.28 15.26
C PHE A 652 -7.39 4.02 13.94
N ALA A 653 -6.65 3.90 12.84
CA ALA A 653 -7.25 3.57 11.55
C ALA A 653 -7.96 2.21 11.57
N SER A 654 -7.40 1.21 12.25
CA SER A 654 -8.01 -0.11 12.42
C SER A 654 -9.29 -0.07 13.29
N GLU A 655 -9.30 0.71 14.37
CA GLU A 655 -10.42 0.77 15.32
C GLU A 655 -11.57 1.67 14.86
N VAL A 656 -11.25 2.79 14.20
CA VAL A 656 -12.20 3.85 13.84
C VAL A 656 -12.61 3.79 12.37
N VAL A 657 -11.65 3.62 11.44
CA VAL A 657 -11.96 3.57 10.00
C VAL A 657 -12.51 2.19 9.60
N ARG A 658 -12.05 1.12 10.27
CA ARG A 658 -12.54 -0.29 10.13
C ARG A 658 -12.73 -0.74 8.67
N PRO A 659 -11.66 -1.03 7.93
CA PRO A 659 -11.79 -1.62 6.60
C PRO A 659 -12.50 -2.98 6.68
N ALA A 660 -13.47 -3.21 5.78
CA ALA A 660 -14.34 -4.41 5.84
C ALA A 660 -13.59 -5.75 5.61
N ASP A 661 -12.48 -5.72 4.87
CA ASP A 661 -11.66 -6.89 4.49
C ASP A 661 -10.17 -6.63 4.83
N ASP A 662 -9.83 -6.52 6.12
CA ASP A 662 -8.47 -6.13 6.57
C ASP A 662 -7.44 -7.29 6.42
N ASN A 663 -6.54 -7.20 5.44
CA ASN A 663 -5.47 -8.18 5.18
C ASN A 663 -4.10 -7.68 5.67
N GLN A 664 -3.10 -8.58 5.74
CA GLN A 664 -1.72 -8.22 6.15
C GLN A 664 -1.10 -7.08 5.30
N LEU A 665 -1.49 -6.96 4.02
CA LEU A 665 -1.03 -5.88 3.14
C LEU A 665 -1.58 -4.51 3.54
N ASP A 666 -2.79 -4.46 4.08
CA ASP A 666 -3.45 -3.23 4.49
C ASP A 666 -2.83 -2.69 5.79
N LEU A 667 -2.29 -3.59 6.62
CA LEU A 667 -1.51 -3.20 7.79
C LEU A 667 -0.14 -2.60 7.40
N THR A 668 0.55 -3.21 6.44
CA THR A 668 1.87 -2.72 5.98
C THR A 668 1.80 -1.36 5.29
N THR A 669 0.74 -1.10 4.53
CA THR A 669 0.49 0.22 3.93
C THR A 669 0.21 1.28 4.99
N ARG A 670 -0.70 1.03 5.93
CA ARG A 670 -0.96 1.93 7.07
C ARG A 670 0.32 2.25 7.84
N LEU A 671 1.11 1.24 8.16
CA LEU A 671 2.39 1.39 8.86
C LEU A 671 3.35 2.31 8.10
N LEU A 672 3.52 2.07 6.80
CA LEU A 672 4.40 2.88 5.96
C LEU A 672 3.94 4.35 5.89
N ALA A 673 2.65 4.58 5.67
CA ALA A 673 2.10 5.94 5.60
C ALA A 673 2.23 6.67 6.96
N ALA A 674 1.90 6.01 8.06
CA ALA A 674 2.02 6.55 9.41
C ALA A 674 3.47 6.91 9.77
N ALA A 675 4.41 5.99 9.53
CA ALA A 675 5.82 6.21 9.84
C ALA A 675 6.44 7.35 9.01
N VAL A 676 6.15 7.39 7.70
CA VAL A 676 6.65 8.45 6.83
C VAL A 676 6.06 9.81 7.22
N SER A 677 4.75 9.87 7.52
CA SER A 677 4.08 11.10 7.94
C SER A 677 4.66 11.66 9.24
N ALA A 678 4.83 10.80 10.26
CA ALA A 678 5.47 11.19 11.52
C ALA A 678 6.93 11.64 11.32
N ALA A 679 7.71 10.92 10.51
CA ALA A 679 9.10 11.28 10.24
C ALA A 679 9.22 12.66 9.56
N VAL A 680 8.30 13.00 8.65
CA VAL A 680 8.23 14.35 8.05
C VAL A 680 7.96 15.38 9.13
N VAL A 681 6.93 15.21 9.96
CA VAL A 681 6.60 16.17 11.03
C VAL A 681 7.79 16.39 11.96
N GLN A 682 8.43 15.31 12.43
CA GLN A 682 9.61 15.39 13.31
C GLN A 682 10.81 16.10 12.67
N SER A 683 10.93 16.06 11.34
CA SER A 683 12.04 16.70 10.62
C SER A 683 11.86 18.21 10.49
N PHE A 684 10.61 18.70 10.49
CA PHE A 684 10.28 20.10 10.22
C PHE A 684 9.84 20.90 11.45
N LEU A 685 9.25 20.25 12.45
CA LEU A 685 8.83 20.89 13.70
C LEU A 685 9.79 20.48 14.83
N PRO A 686 10.15 21.39 15.75
CA PRO A 686 11.09 21.09 16.84
C PRO A 686 10.61 19.90 17.68
N GLY A 687 11.32 18.77 17.56
CA GLY A 687 10.84 17.45 17.98
C GLY A 687 11.19 17.04 19.43
N GLY A 688 10.21 16.40 20.06
CA GLY A 688 10.26 15.62 21.30
C GLY A 688 8.89 14.96 21.53
N PRO A 689 8.75 13.96 22.42
CA PRO A 689 7.43 13.44 22.77
C PRO A 689 6.54 14.60 23.25
N ALA A 690 5.28 14.63 22.80
CA ALA A 690 4.36 15.74 23.12
C ALA A 690 4.15 15.90 24.63
N ILE A 691 4.35 14.80 25.38
CA ILE A 691 4.37 14.75 26.82
C ILE A 691 5.80 14.47 27.30
N LYS A 692 6.37 15.38 28.07
CA LYS A 692 7.75 15.25 28.60
C LYS A 692 7.70 14.65 30.00
N THR A 693 7.84 13.33 30.11
CA THR A 693 7.88 12.62 31.40
C THR A 693 9.15 11.78 31.51
N ASN A 694 9.87 11.91 32.62
CA ASN A 694 11.09 11.12 32.88
C ASN A 694 10.85 9.90 33.78
N ASP A 695 9.71 9.84 34.49
CA ASP A 695 9.47 8.89 35.60
C ASP A 695 8.15 8.11 35.43
N PHE A 696 7.95 7.49 34.26
CA PHE A 696 6.80 6.59 34.05
C PHE A 696 7.20 5.14 34.34
N ALA A 697 7.03 4.73 35.60
CA ALA A 697 7.25 3.36 36.06
C ALA A 697 6.11 2.93 37.02
N TRP A 698 5.80 1.62 37.02
CA TRP A 698 4.88 1.03 37.97
C TRP A 698 5.67 0.31 39.07
N GLU A 699 5.71 0.91 40.25
CA GLU A 699 6.57 0.43 41.35
C GLU A 699 5.77 -0.16 42.53
N GLY A 700 4.45 0.08 42.61
CA GLY A 700 3.65 -0.19 43.82
C GLY A 700 2.98 -1.56 43.95
N GLY A 701 3.28 -2.51 43.07
CA GLY A 701 2.75 -3.88 43.15
C GLY A 701 1.21 -3.97 43.10
N ASN A 702 0.66 -5.13 43.50
CA ASN A 702 -0.76 -5.46 43.27
C ASN A 702 -1.77 -4.58 44.04
N SER A 703 -1.39 -3.99 45.18
CA SER A 703 -2.30 -3.13 45.96
C SER A 703 -2.65 -1.84 45.24
N GLU A 704 -1.70 -1.31 44.45
CA GLU A 704 -1.90 -0.07 43.70
C GLU A 704 -2.89 -0.26 42.54
N LEU A 705 -3.07 -1.51 42.08
CA LEU A 705 -4.04 -1.87 41.04
C LEU A 705 -5.48 -1.49 41.42
N LEU A 706 -5.81 -1.51 42.72
CA LEU A 706 -7.13 -1.06 43.21
C LEU A 706 -7.37 0.43 42.93
N PHE A 707 -6.33 1.26 42.97
CA PHE A 707 -6.45 2.69 42.66
C PHE A 707 -6.57 2.93 41.16
N PHE A 708 -5.91 2.12 40.32
CA PHE A 708 -6.12 2.18 38.87
C PHE A 708 -7.52 1.68 38.46
N LEU A 709 -8.07 0.67 39.15
CA LEU A 709 -9.48 0.27 39.00
C LEU A 709 -10.42 1.42 39.37
N LEU A 710 -10.20 2.06 40.52
CA LEU A 710 -10.97 3.24 40.94
C LEU A 710 -10.87 4.37 39.91
N LEU A 711 -9.67 4.66 39.42
CA LEU A 711 -9.44 5.66 38.38
C LEU A 711 -10.21 5.32 37.09
N GLY A 712 -10.26 4.04 36.71
CA GLY A 712 -11.10 3.53 35.62
C GLY A 712 -12.59 3.81 35.85
N VAL A 713 -13.10 3.56 37.07
CA VAL A 713 -14.51 3.88 37.40
C VAL A 713 -14.78 5.38 37.27
N LEU A 714 -13.91 6.22 37.85
CA LEU A 714 -14.07 7.68 37.84
C LEU A 714 -14.00 8.25 36.42
N THR A 715 -13.03 7.81 35.62
CA THR A 715 -12.93 8.21 34.20
C THR A 715 -14.11 7.71 33.38
N GLY A 716 -14.64 6.51 33.64
CA GLY A 716 -15.85 6.00 32.99
C GLY A 716 -17.11 6.83 33.31
N ILE A 717 -17.30 7.22 34.57
CA ILE A 717 -18.39 8.14 34.98
C ILE A 717 -18.24 9.50 34.31
N MET A 718 -17.02 10.04 34.30
CA MET A 718 -16.74 11.32 33.66
C MET A 718 -16.99 11.26 32.15
N ALA A 719 -16.56 10.20 31.46
CA ALA A 719 -16.81 10.02 30.03
C ALA A 719 -18.31 9.95 29.69
N TYR A 720 -19.11 9.21 30.46
CA TYR A 720 -20.57 9.20 30.27
C TYR A 720 -21.18 10.59 30.49
N SER A 721 -20.77 11.27 31.56
CA SER A 721 -21.24 12.63 31.88
C SER A 721 -20.83 13.64 30.80
N TYR A 722 -19.61 13.52 30.26
CA TYR A 722 -19.08 14.32 29.16
C TYR A 722 -19.99 14.22 27.93
N LYS A 723 -20.34 12.99 27.52
CA LYS A 723 -21.24 12.74 26.36
C LYS A 723 -22.64 13.32 26.60
N LYS A 724 -23.16 13.22 27.83
CA LYS A 724 -24.47 13.79 28.19
C LYS A 724 -24.48 15.31 28.14
N ILE A 725 -23.45 15.96 28.67
CA ILE A 725 -23.27 17.42 28.60
C ILE A 725 -23.11 17.87 27.13
N ALA A 726 -22.37 17.12 26.32
CA ALA A 726 -22.24 17.38 24.88
C ALA A 726 -23.58 17.27 24.13
N GLY A 727 -24.45 16.34 24.52
CA GLY A 727 -25.82 16.25 24.02
C GLY A 727 -26.63 17.51 24.34
N VAL A 728 -26.65 17.91 25.61
CA VAL A 728 -27.35 19.13 26.06
C VAL A 728 -26.82 20.38 25.34
N ALA A 729 -25.50 20.51 25.18
CA ALA A 729 -24.90 21.64 24.46
C ALA A 729 -25.39 21.71 23.00
N ARG A 730 -25.50 20.56 22.31
CA ARG A 730 -26.06 20.47 20.95
C ARG A 730 -27.53 20.87 20.90
N ASP A 731 -28.32 20.43 21.88
CA ASP A 731 -29.75 20.78 21.98
C ASP A 731 -29.94 22.29 22.23
N VAL A 732 -29.06 22.90 23.03
CA VAL A 732 -29.07 24.36 23.23
C VAL A 732 -28.70 25.08 21.93
N ALA A 733 -27.68 24.62 21.21
CA ALA A 733 -27.28 25.22 19.94
C ALA A 733 -28.36 25.09 18.85
N SER A 734 -29.04 23.94 18.76
CA SER A 734 -30.16 23.74 17.84
C SER A 734 -31.35 24.63 18.19
N PHE A 735 -31.69 24.74 19.48
CA PHE A 735 -32.72 25.65 19.96
C PHE A 735 -32.44 27.11 19.60
N LEU A 736 -31.20 27.59 19.77
CA LEU A 736 -30.82 28.96 19.38
C LEU A 736 -31.01 29.19 17.87
N LYS A 737 -30.65 28.18 17.05
CA LYS A 737 -30.85 28.23 15.60
C LYS A 737 -32.34 28.27 15.23
N GLU A 738 -33.18 27.50 15.92
CA GLU A 738 -34.65 27.51 15.73
C GLU A 738 -35.28 28.85 16.12
N GLN A 739 -34.72 29.54 17.12
CA GLN A 739 -35.11 30.90 17.50
C GLN A 739 -34.63 32.00 16.52
N GLY A 740 -34.04 31.61 15.38
CA GLY A 740 -33.64 32.54 14.32
C GLY A 740 -32.26 33.17 14.52
N TRP A 741 -31.43 32.66 15.43
CA TRP A 741 -30.04 33.12 15.53
C TRP A 741 -29.28 32.77 14.25
N PRO A 742 -28.55 33.73 13.65
CA PRO A 742 -27.79 33.46 12.43
C PRO A 742 -26.67 32.46 12.74
N ALA A 743 -26.57 31.40 11.94
CA ALA A 743 -25.60 30.31 12.11
C ALA A 743 -24.14 30.81 12.19
N ILE A 744 -23.85 31.93 11.54
CA ILE A 744 -22.55 32.60 11.50
C ILE A 744 -22.13 33.14 12.89
N LEU A 745 -23.09 33.48 13.77
CA LEU A 745 -22.80 34.03 15.10
C LEU A 745 -22.76 32.99 16.21
N LEU A 746 -23.21 31.76 15.99
CA LEU A 746 -23.14 30.72 17.02
C LEU A 746 -21.70 30.45 17.50
N PRO A 747 -20.67 30.32 16.63
CA PRO A 747 -19.30 30.10 17.08
C PRO A 747 -18.77 31.21 17.99
N VAL A 748 -19.23 32.45 17.78
CA VAL A 748 -18.88 33.61 18.63
C VAL A 748 -19.45 33.44 20.04
N ALA A 749 -20.66 32.90 20.18
CA ALA A 749 -21.25 32.60 21.49
C ALA A 749 -20.46 31.50 22.23
N GLY A 750 -19.99 30.48 21.52
CA GLY A 750 -19.08 29.47 22.06
C GLY A 750 -17.78 30.07 22.57
N ALA A 751 -17.12 30.88 21.74
CA ALA A 751 -15.88 31.56 22.13
C ALA A 751 -16.06 32.54 23.29
N LEU A 752 -17.19 33.27 23.35
CA LEU A 752 -17.51 34.14 24.48
C LEU A 752 -17.62 33.36 25.79
N LEU A 753 -18.25 32.18 25.76
CA LEU A 753 -18.31 31.30 26.93
C LEU A 753 -16.92 30.80 27.32
N THR A 754 -16.08 30.41 26.35
CA THR A 754 -14.69 30.01 26.62
C THR A 754 -13.91 31.13 27.32
N VAL A 755 -14.02 32.37 26.83
CA VAL A 755 -13.40 33.55 27.46
C VAL A 755 -13.95 33.79 28.86
N ALA A 756 -15.26 33.75 29.04
CA ALA A 756 -15.89 33.95 30.36
C ALA A 756 -15.41 32.92 31.39
N LEU A 757 -15.29 31.66 30.97
CA LEU A 757 -14.79 30.57 31.80
C LEU A 757 -13.29 30.72 32.12
N SER A 758 -12.45 31.10 31.13
CA SER A 758 -11.03 31.38 31.36
C SER A 758 -10.83 32.53 32.35
N VAL A 759 -11.62 33.60 32.25
CA VAL A 759 -11.58 34.72 33.19
C VAL A 759 -12.05 34.30 34.58
N ALA A 760 -13.14 33.53 34.67
CA ALA A 760 -13.71 33.10 35.95
C ALA A 760 -12.75 32.23 36.78
N VAL A 761 -11.95 31.38 36.11
CA VAL A 761 -10.97 30.51 36.76
C VAL A 761 -9.62 31.23 36.99
N ASN A 762 -9.49 32.49 36.54
CA ASN A 762 -8.25 33.28 36.57
C ASN A 762 -7.03 32.51 36.03
N SER A 763 -7.29 31.58 35.09
CA SER A 763 -6.25 30.78 34.50
C SER A 763 -5.62 31.60 33.38
N ARG A 764 -4.37 32.03 33.57
CA ARG A 764 -3.53 32.46 32.43
C ARG A 764 -3.36 31.32 31.40
N VAL A 765 -3.64 30.08 31.82
CA VAL A 765 -3.80 28.91 30.97
C VAL A 765 -5.11 29.08 30.18
N GLN A 766 -4.98 29.48 28.92
CA GLN A 766 -6.05 29.31 27.95
C GLN A 766 -6.26 27.82 27.70
N PHE A 767 -7.43 27.42 27.20
CA PHE A 767 -7.77 26.02 26.99
C PHE A 767 -7.07 25.44 25.74
N ASP A 768 -5.79 25.75 25.60
CA ASP A 768 -4.90 25.22 24.58
C ASP A 768 -4.74 23.70 24.72
N GLY A 769 -4.28 23.04 23.65
CA GLY A 769 -4.23 21.58 23.50
C GLY A 769 -3.28 20.86 24.49
N PHE A 770 -2.21 20.25 23.98
CA PHE A 770 -1.27 19.48 24.81
C PHE A 770 -0.44 20.31 25.77
N GLY A 771 -0.28 21.61 25.52
CA GLY A 771 0.39 22.53 26.44
C GLY A 771 -0.23 22.49 27.84
N ALA A 772 -1.56 22.39 27.93
CA ALA A 772 -2.27 22.32 29.20
C ALA A 772 -1.99 21.00 29.96
N VAL A 773 -1.76 19.88 29.26
CA VAL A 773 -1.38 18.60 29.87
C VAL A 773 0.04 18.68 30.44
N ASN A 774 0.97 19.30 29.71
CA ASN A 774 2.33 19.52 30.18
C ASN A 774 2.36 20.46 31.40
N GLU A 775 1.44 21.43 31.51
CA GLU A 775 1.30 22.22 32.73
C GLU A 775 0.81 21.37 33.91
N VAL A 776 -0.17 20.47 33.72
CA VAL A 776 -0.60 19.52 34.78
C VAL A 776 0.56 18.61 35.24
N LEU A 777 1.43 18.21 34.30
CA LEU A 777 2.62 17.39 34.58
C LEU A 777 3.77 18.18 35.21
N LYS A 778 4.00 19.45 34.84
CA LYS A 778 5.01 20.29 35.50
C LYS A 778 4.59 20.64 36.93
N ASP A 779 3.30 20.91 37.11
CA ASP A 779 2.72 21.26 38.41
C ASP A 779 2.89 20.11 39.42
N SER A 780 2.99 18.83 39.00
CA SER A 780 3.27 17.71 39.91
C SER A 780 4.61 17.81 40.65
N SER A 781 5.54 18.68 40.21
CA SER A 781 6.86 18.86 40.82
C SER A 781 7.02 20.08 41.73
N GLN A 782 6.04 21.01 41.78
CA GLN A 782 6.09 22.18 42.68
C GLN A 782 4.71 22.52 43.29
N PRO A 783 4.65 23.11 44.50
CA PRO A 783 3.41 23.63 45.06
C PRO A 783 2.98 24.89 44.30
N LEU A 784 1.83 24.76 43.63
CA LEU A 784 0.97 25.78 43.04
C LEU A 784 1.16 27.19 43.64
N SER A 785 2.04 28.02 43.06
CA SER A 785 2.10 29.45 43.34
C SER A 785 1.09 30.18 42.44
N LEU A 786 -0.17 30.22 42.89
CA LEU A 786 -1.16 31.19 42.42
C LEU A 786 -0.72 32.59 42.87
N SER A 787 0.25 33.18 42.16
CA SER A 787 0.83 34.50 42.48
C SER A 787 -0.14 35.69 42.36
N ASN A 788 -1.44 35.46 42.18
CA ASN A 788 -2.46 36.52 42.16
C ASN A 788 -3.73 36.20 42.96
N ILE A 789 -3.72 35.14 43.78
CA ILE A 789 -4.74 34.97 44.83
C ILE A 789 -4.00 35.08 46.15
N ASN A 790 -4.18 36.19 46.87
CA ASN A 790 -3.65 36.40 48.22
C ASN A 790 -4.32 35.41 49.21
N LEU A 791 -3.93 34.15 49.15
CA LEU A 791 -4.29 33.10 50.10
C LEU A 791 -3.10 32.63 50.95
N GLU A 792 -1.98 33.37 50.90
CA GLU A 792 -0.80 33.15 51.74
C GLU A 792 -1.09 32.98 53.25
N PRO A 793 -2.10 33.60 53.89
CA PRO A 793 -2.34 33.38 55.31
C PRO A 793 -2.97 32.01 55.63
N LEU A 794 -3.45 31.24 54.63
CA LEU A 794 -4.04 29.90 54.84
C LEU A 794 -3.06 28.75 54.53
N LEU A 795 -1.89 29.04 53.95
CA LEU A 795 -0.93 28.04 53.48
C LEU A 795 0.11 27.59 54.53
N GLN A 796 -0.06 27.99 55.79
CA GLN A 796 0.89 27.64 56.86
C GLN A 796 0.64 26.26 57.52
N GLU A 797 -0.39 25.52 57.12
CA GLU A 797 -0.59 24.13 57.56
C GLU A 797 -0.09 23.12 56.53
N ARG A 798 0.98 22.44 56.92
CA ARG A 798 1.83 21.47 56.22
C ARG A 798 1.13 20.15 55.79
N GLY A 799 -0.21 20.12 55.71
CA GLY A 799 -1.01 18.93 55.43
C GLY A 799 -2.07 19.07 54.32
N SER A 800 -2.30 20.27 53.77
CA SER A 800 -3.44 20.58 52.89
C SER A 800 -3.06 20.83 51.41
N THR A 801 -1.79 20.63 51.04
CA THR A 801 -1.28 20.90 49.68
C THR A 801 -1.84 19.93 48.63
N GLY A 802 -2.01 18.65 48.97
CA GLY A 802 -2.55 17.64 48.05
C GLY A 802 -4.04 17.84 47.73
N LEU A 803 -4.86 18.14 48.74
CA LEU A 803 -6.30 18.36 48.55
C LEU A 803 -6.59 19.65 47.76
N PHE A 804 -5.85 20.73 48.04
CA PHE A 804 -6.01 21.98 47.29
C PHE A 804 -5.55 21.85 45.84
N GLY A 805 -4.44 21.14 45.59
CA GLY A 805 -3.99 20.80 44.24
C GLY A 805 -5.00 19.95 43.48
N ALA A 806 -5.54 18.91 44.13
CA ALA A 806 -6.59 18.06 43.54
C ALA A 806 -7.87 18.85 43.23
N ALA A 807 -8.32 19.73 44.14
CA ALA A 807 -9.48 20.58 43.92
C ALA A 807 -9.29 21.53 42.73
N THR A 808 -8.09 22.10 42.59
CA THR A 808 -7.75 22.98 41.46
C THR A 808 -7.82 22.22 40.13
N LEU A 809 -7.26 21.01 40.08
CA LEU A 809 -7.34 20.15 38.89
C LEU A 809 -8.78 19.77 38.53
N LEU A 810 -9.64 19.50 39.52
CA LEU A 810 -11.06 19.19 39.29
C LEU A 810 -11.84 20.40 38.77
N VAL A 811 -11.54 21.62 39.23
CA VAL A 811 -12.14 22.86 38.70
C VAL A 811 -11.71 23.08 37.25
N LEU A 812 -10.42 22.93 36.95
CA LEU A 812 -9.89 23.04 35.59
C LEU A 812 -10.51 22.00 34.65
N MET A 813 -10.65 20.76 35.13
CA MET A 813 -11.33 19.68 34.42
C MET A 813 -12.77 20.04 34.09
N ALA A 814 -13.58 20.41 35.09
CA ALA A 814 -14.99 20.75 34.89
C ALA A 814 -15.16 21.90 33.89
N THR A 815 -14.30 22.92 34.00
CA THR A 815 -14.31 24.08 33.11
C THR A 815 -13.95 23.69 31.68
N LYS A 816 -12.93 22.84 31.47
CA LYS A 816 -12.55 22.34 30.14
C LYS A 816 -13.68 21.52 29.50
N VAL A 817 -14.39 20.69 30.27
CA VAL A 817 -15.53 19.90 29.77
C VAL A 817 -16.61 20.82 29.22
N VAL A 818 -17.01 21.84 29.98
CA VAL A 818 -18.03 22.82 29.54
C VAL A 818 -17.52 23.61 28.34
N ALA A 819 -16.29 24.13 28.39
CA ALA A 819 -15.72 24.91 27.30
C ALA A 819 -15.68 24.11 25.98
N THR A 820 -15.23 22.85 26.02
CA THR A 820 -15.09 22.00 24.83
C THR A 820 -16.44 21.62 24.23
N THR A 821 -17.39 21.18 25.08
CA THR A 821 -18.71 20.72 24.63
C THR A 821 -19.51 21.84 23.97
N PHE A 822 -19.49 23.05 24.54
CA PHE A 822 -20.13 24.22 23.94
C PHE A 822 -19.37 24.75 22.71
N SER A 823 -18.03 24.70 22.71
CA SER A 823 -17.25 25.09 21.53
C SER A 823 -17.63 24.24 20.32
N SER A 824 -17.63 22.92 20.49
CA SER A 824 -18.03 21.98 19.43
C SER A 824 -19.51 22.16 19.03
N ALA A 825 -20.43 22.28 19.99
CA ALA A 825 -21.86 22.41 19.70
C ALA A 825 -22.23 23.71 18.97
N THR A 826 -21.49 24.79 19.20
CA THR A 826 -21.73 26.10 18.57
C THR A 826 -21.10 26.24 17.18
N GLY A 827 -20.39 25.22 16.69
CA GLY A 827 -19.85 25.18 15.34
C GLY A 827 -18.41 25.69 15.20
N LEU A 828 -17.66 25.78 16.30
CA LEU A 828 -16.19 25.86 16.22
C LEU A 828 -15.63 24.53 15.70
N VAL A 829 -14.53 24.60 14.95
CA VAL A 829 -13.96 23.44 14.26
C VAL A 829 -12.76 22.91 15.01
N GLY A 830 -12.73 21.60 15.28
CA GLY A 830 -11.60 20.92 15.90
C GLY A 830 -12.01 19.59 16.52
N GLY A 831 -11.03 18.80 16.96
CA GLY A 831 -11.21 17.51 17.59
C GLY A 831 -11.44 17.57 19.11
N THR A 832 -11.81 16.43 19.68
CA THR A 832 -12.09 16.24 21.11
C THR A 832 -11.08 15.29 21.78
N PHE A 833 -10.10 14.77 21.03
CA PHE A 833 -9.06 13.87 21.52
C PHE A 833 -8.18 14.57 22.56
N ALA A 834 -7.51 15.69 22.22
CA ALA A 834 -6.70 16.44 23.18
C ALA A 834 -7.49 16.88 24.42
N PRO A 835 -8.72 17.44 24.32
CA PRO A 835 -9.54 17.73 25.49
C PRO A 835 -9.85 16.50 26.37
N SER A 836 -10.07 15.33 25.78
CA SER A 836 -10.32 14.09 26.53
C SER A 836 -9.08 13.63 27.30
N ILE A 837 -7.91 13.69 26.65
CA ILE A 837 -6.61 13.41 27.29
C ILE A 837 -6.40 14.38 28.45
N TYR A 838 -6.66 15.68 28.27
CA TYR A 838 -6.54 16.68 29.33
C TYR A 838 -7.47 16.41 30.52
N VAL A 839 -8.74 16.11 30.27
CA VAL A 839 -9.71 15.78 31.32
C VAL A 839 -9.25 14.54 32.11
N GLY A 840 -8.72 13.53 31.40
CA GLY A 840 -8.12 12.35 32.01
C GLY A 840 -6.87 12.67 32.83
N ALA A 841 -6.02 13.57 32.34
CA ALA A 841 -4.82 14.02 33.03
C ALA A 841 -5.17 14.74 34.35
N CYS A 842 -6.17 15.62 34.34
CA CYS A 842 -6.64 16.32 35.54
C CYS A 842 -7.21 15.35 36.58
N LEU A 843 -8.02 14.36 36.15
CA LEU A 843 -8.60 13.38 37.05
C LEU A 843 -7.54 12.44 37.65
N GLY A 844 -6.62 11.95 36.81
CA GLY A 844 -5.48 11.14 37.22
C GLY A 844 -4.53 11.90 38.14
N GLY A 845 -4.23 13.16 37.82
CA GLY A 845 -3.43 14.04 38.66
C GLY A 845 -4.09 14.33 40.00
N ALA A 846 -5.41 14.60 40.02
CA ALA A 846 -6.15 14.81 41.26
C ALA A 846 -6.11 13.58 42.15
N LEU A 847 -6.33 12.38 41.60
CA LEU A 847 -6.24 11.14 42.37
C LEU A 847 -4.79 10.89 42.85
N GLY A 848 -3.79 11.07 41.98
CA GLY A 848 -2.39 10.91 42.34
C GLY A 848 -1.97 11.83 43.48
N ARG A 849 -2.38 13.10 43.46
CA ARG A 849 -2.14 14.08 44.55
C ARG A 849 -2.84 13.72 45.85
N LEU A 850 -4.04 13.15 45.79
CA LEU A 850 -4.75 12.67 46.98
C LEU A 850 -4.08 11.44 47.59
N MET A 851 -3.45 10.61 46.76
CA MET A 851 -2.77 9.38 47.17
C MET A 851 -1.28 9.60 47.51
N GLU A 852 -0.74 10.77 47.17
CA GLU A 852 0.63 11.19 47.46
C GLU A 852 0.89 11.15 48.97
N GLY A 853 1.80 10.26 49.41
CA GLY A 853 2.11 10.04 50.83
C GLY A 853 1.28 8.94 51.52
N SER A 854 0.39 8.25 50.81
CA SER A 854 -0.27 7.05 51.33
C SER A 854 0.65 5.83 51.29
N VAL A 855 0.54 4.93 52.27
CA VAL A 855 1.37 3.70 52.37
C VAL A 855 1.10 2.72 51.21
N MET A 856 0.01 2.90 50.46
CA MET A 856 -0.42 1.98 49.39
C MET A 856 -0.10 2.49 47.97
N ALA A 857 0.22 3.77 47.79
CA ALA A 857 0.57 4.36 46.50
C ALA A 857 2.08 4.63 46.45
N HIS A 858 2.79 3.84 45.67
CA HIS A 858 4.25 3.95 45.54
C HIS A 858 4.65 4.56 44.19
N SER A 859 3.79 4.48 43.17
CA SER A 859 4.07 5.06 41.86
C SER A 859 3.93 6.59 41.91
N ALA A 860 4.74 7.28 41.11
CA ALA A 860 4.65 8.72 40.97
C ALA A 860 3.27 9.18 40.47
N THR A 861 2.86 10.40 40.85
CA THR A 861 1.64 11.06 40.34
C THR A 861 1.56 11.05 38.80
N THR A 862 2.71 11.11 38.13
CA THR A 862 2.85 10.97 36.66
C THR A 862 2.20 9.69 36.13
N THR A 863 2.34 8.56 36.81
CA THR A 863 1.75 7.28 36.40
C THR A 863 0.22 7.33 36.43
N TYR A 864 -0.36 7.95 37.46
CA TYR A 864 -1.81 8.17 37.54
C TYR A 864 -2.32 9.12 36.46
N ILE A 865 -1.55 10.17 36.14
CA ILE A 865 -1.89 11.11 35.05
C ILE A 865 -1.95 10.37 33.71
N VAL A 866 -0.93 9.57 33.39
CA VAL A 866 -0.87 8.82 32.11
C VAL A 866 -1.98 7.78 32.01
N VAL A 867 -2.25 7.03 33.09
CA VAL A 867 -3.36 6.07 33.11
C VAL A 867 -4.71 6.77 32.99
N GLY A 868 -4.89 7.93 33.65
CA GLY A 868 -6.10 8.74 33.58
C GLY A 868 -6.36 9.30 32.18
N MET A 869 -5.33 9.85 31.53
CA MET A 869 -5.34 10.28 30.12
C MET A 869 -5.85 9.18 29.19
N ALA A 870 -5.23 7.99 29.27
CA ALA A 870 -5.54 6.87 28.39
C ALA A 870 -6.95 6.33 28.65
N SER A 871 -7.35 6.20 29.93
CA SER A 871 -8.67 5.68 30.32
C SER A 871 -9.80 6.61 29.89
N MET A 872 -9.62 7.93 30.04
CA MET A 872 -10.60 8.92 29.60
C MET A 872 -10.72 8.96 28.07
N LEU A 873 -9.60 8.93 27.34
CA LEU A 873 -9.61 8.88 25.89
C LEU A 873 -10.34 7.64 25.37
N ALA A 874 -10.00 6.46 25.91
CA ALA A 874 -10.61 5.20 25.53
C ALA A 874 -12.12 5.20 25.79
N ALA A 875 -12.58 5.65 26.97
CA ALA A 875 -14.00 5.67 27.31
C ALA A 875 -14.80 6.72 26.53
N ASN A 876 -14.20 7.90 26.30
CA ASN A 876 -14.90 9.00 25.63
C ASN A 876 -14.96 8.78 24.11
N CYS A 877 -13.86 8.36 23.50
CA CYS A 877 -13.73 8.20 22.06
C CYS A 877 -13.85 6.74 21.58
N SER A 878 -14.05 5.78 22.49
CA SER A 878 -14.24 4.36 22.18
C SER A 878 -13.10 3.72 21.38
N VAL A 879 -11.85 4.12 21.69
CA VAL A 879 -10.61 3.67 21.04
C VAL A 879 -9.62 3.03 22.03
N PRO A 880 -9.90 1.82 22.55
CA PRO A 880 -9.10 1.19 23.60
C PRO A 880 -7.65 0.92 23.24
N ILE A 881 -7.39 0.25 22.10
CA ILE A 881 -6.04 -0.17 21.72
C ILE A 881 -5.23 1.06 21.33
N THR A 882 -5.84 1.98 20.57
CA THR A 882 -5.22 3.28 20.25
C THR A 882 -4.81 4.01 21.52
N SER A 883 -5.66 4.04 22.55
CA SER A 883 -5.36 4.77 23.79
C SER A 883 -4.19 4.18 24.57
N VAL A 884 -4.06 2.84 24.62
CA VAL A 884 -2.89 2.18 25.25
C VAL A 884 -1.61 2.57 24.53
N VAL A 885 -1.59 2.40 23.20
CA VAL A 885 -0.39 2.65 22.38
C VAL A 885 -0.03 4.13 22.39
N LEU A 886 -1.03 5.01 22.26
CA LEU A 886 -0.83 6.45 22.28
C LEU A 886 -0.28 6.92 23.62
N ALA A 887 -0.76 6.38 24.74
CA ALA A 887 -0.22 6.73 26.05
C ALA A 887 1.28 6.37 26.18
N VAL A 888 1.69 5.22 25.63
CA VAL A 888 3.08 4.76 25.65
C VAL A 888 3.97 5.59 24.71
N GLU A 889 3.49 5.89 23.49
CA GLU A 889 4.23 6.70 22.51
C GLU A 889 4.36 8.15 22.96
N LEU A 890 3.29 8.75 23.51
CA LEU A 890 3.33 10.13 24.02
C LEU A 890 4.20 10.26 25.27
N ALA A 891 4.26 9.24 26.14
CA ALA A 891 5.08 9.27 27.35
C ALA A 891 6.58 9.00 27.11
N GLY A 892 7.02 8.77 25.86
CA GLY A 892 8.44 8.74 25.50
C GLY A 892 9.19 7.45 25.85
N GLY A 893 8.49 6.32 26.00
CA GLY A 893 9.10 5.01 26.23
C GLY A 893 8.88 4.48 27.63
N ALA A 894 7.70 3.91 27.85
CA ALA A 894 7.35 3.20 29.07
C ALA A 894 8.14 1.90 29.24
N SER A 895 8.45 1.53 30.49
CA SER A 895 8.68 0.12 30.83
C SER A 895 7.37 -0.66 30.59
N TYR A 896 7.47 -1.87 30.01
CA TYR A 896 6.33 -2.76 29.78
C TYR A 896 5.46 -2.97 31.03
N GLU A 897 6.02 -2.74 32.21
CA GLU A 897 5.40 -2.84 33.53
C GLU A 897 4.16 -1.94 33.69
N ALA A 898 4.12 -0.75 33.09
CA ALA A 898 2.98 0.15 33.20
C ALA A 898 1.79 -0.22 32.27
N THR A 899 1.95 -1.23 31.41
CA THR A 899 0.88 -1.72 30.51
C THR A 899 -0.29 -2.32 31.27
N LEU A 900 -0.03 -3.02 32.38
CA LEU A 900 -1.07 -3.66 33.18
C LEU A 900 -2.01 -2.63 33.86
N PRO A 901 -1.49 -1.58 34.54
CA PRO A 901 -2.31 -0.44 34.99
C PRO A 901 -3.15 0.20 33.87
N LEU A 902 -2.56 0.41 32.69
CA LEU A 902 -3.24 1.01 31.54
C LEU A 902 -4.44 0.17 31.09
N ILE A 903 -4.22 -1.13 30.80
CA ILE A 903 -5.29 -2.04 30.38
C ILE A 903 -6.40 -2.12 31.43
N THR A 904 -6.01 -2.15 32.70
CA THR A 904 -6.95 -2.23 33.83
C THR A 904 -7.84 -0.98 33.91
N GLY A 905 -7.24 0.21 33.90
CA GLY A 905 -7.98 1.48 33.93
C GLY A 905 -8.91 1.64 32.72
N ILE A 906 -8.39 1.37 31.52
CA ILE A 906 -9.13 1.49 30.25
C ILE A 906 -10.31 0.51 30.20
N GLY A 907 -10.09 -0.76 30.54
CA GLY A 907 -11.13 -1.79 30.49
C GLY A 907 -12.30 -1.45 31.42
N VAL A 908 -12.01 -0.98 32.63
CA VAL A 908 -13.06 -0.54 33.58
C VAL A 908 -13.75 0.72 33.11
N ALA A 909 -13.02 1.72 32.63
CA ALA A 909 -13.61 2.97 32.15
C ALA A 909 -14.59 2.75 30.99
N LEU A 910 -14.21 1.88 30.05
CA LEU A 910 -15.08 1.47 28.94
C LEU A 910 -16.32 0.73 29.42
N TYR A 911 -16.16 -0.26 30.31
CA TYR A 911 -17.29 -1.01 30.85
C TYR A 911 -18.29 -0.09 31.60
N VAL A 912 -17.77 0.82 32.43
CA VAL A 912 -18.60 1.74 33.21
C VAL A 912 -19.36 2.71 32.32
N SER A 913 -18.68 3.32 31.34
CA SER A 913 -19.27 4.33 30.46
C SER A 913 -20.25 3.74 29.42
N ALA A 914 -19.95 2.56 28.88
CA ALA A 914 -20.72 1.97 27.79
C ALA A 914 -21.83 1.00 28.26
N VAL A 915 -21.65 0.34 29.41
CA VAL A 915 -22.58 -0.70 29.88
C VAL A 915 -23.25 -0.31 31.19
N LEU A 916 -22.47 -0.05 32.24
CA LEU A 916 -23.01 0.09 33.60
C LEU A 916 -23.92 1.31 33.76
N LEU A 917 -23.45 2.50 33.37
CA LEU A 917 -24.21 3.75 33.57
C LEU A 917 -25.44 3.87 32.67
N PRO A 918 -25.38 3.56 31.36
CA PRO A 918 -26.58 3.51 30.54
C PRO A 918 -27.61 2.53 31.10
N ALA A 919 -27.16 1.39 31.63
CA ALA A 919 -28.06 0.41 32.22
C ALA A 919 -28.77 0.89 33.49
N LEU A 920 -28.05 1.63 34.33
CA LEU A 920 -28.57 2.14 35.60
C LEU A 920 -29.42 3.41 35.46
N LEU A 921 -29.05 4.31 34.53
CA LEU A 921 -29.61 5.66 34.48
C LEU A 921 -30.64 5.87 33.37
N ASP A 922 -30.50 5.18 32.23
CA ASP A 922 -31.35 5.41 31.05
C ASP A 922 -32.41 4.30 30.85
N GLY A 923 -32.36 3.21 31.64
CA GLY A 923 -33.31 2.08 31.59
C GLY A 923 -33.06 1.13 30.40
N LEU A 924 -32.77 -0.14 30.66
CA LEU A 924 -32.33 -1.12 29.64
C LEU A 924 -33.44 -1.63 28.71
N ASP A 925 -33.18 -1.55 27.41
CA ASP A 925 -33.25 -2.75 26.58
C ASP A 925 -31.83 -3.32 26.43
N ARG A 926 -31.64 -4.59 26.82
CA ARG A 926 -30.33 -5.25 26.89
C ARG A 926 -29.69 -5.43 25.51
N ASN A 927 -30.53 -5.54 24.48
CA ASN A 927 -30.10 -5.56 23.08
C ASN A 927 -29.64 -4.18 22.60
N ALA A 928 -30.22 -3.10 23.12
CA ALA A 928 -29.79 -1.73 22.81
C ALA A 928 -28.45 -1.38 23.46
N ALA A 929 -28.16 -1.89 24.66
CA ALA A 929 -26.84 -1.71 25.28
C ALA A 929 -25.73 -2.49 24.57
N LEU A 930 -26.02 -3.70 24.07
CA LEU A 930 -25.10 -4.48 23.24
C LEU A 930 -24.92 -3.88 21.83
N ALA A 931 -25.99 -3.36 21.22
CA ALA A 931 -25.91 -2.59 19.98
C ALA A 931 -25.11 -1.28 20.18
N ARG A 932 -25.23 -0.61 21.33
CA ARG A 932 -24.38 0.54 21.65
C ARG A 932 -22.90 0.21 21.80
N LEU A 933 -22.51 -1.05 22.06
CA LEU A 933 -21.09 -1.45 22.01
C LEU A 933 -20.59 -1.61 20.56
N SER A 934 -21.45 -1.98 19.61
CA SER A 934 -21.12 -1.93 18.17
C SER A 934 -21.15 -0.49 17.63
N ASP A 935 -22.13 0.30 18.07
CA ASP A 935 -22.41 1.67 17.60
C ASP A 935 -21.58 2.72 18.33
N ALA A 936 -21.00 2.45 19.51
CA ALA A 936 -20.09 3.39 20.19
C ALA A 936 -18.84 3.71 19.36
N ALA A 937 -18.53 2.88 18.35
CA ALA A 937 -17.53 3.15 17.34
C ALA A 937 -18.09 3.82 16.07
N GLU A 938 -19.41 3.79 15.85
CA GLU A 938 -20.08 4.50 14.76
C GLU A 938 -20.53 5.90 15.17
N ASP A 939 -20.79 6.14 16.46
CA ASP A 939 -21.39 7.36 16.97
C ASP A 939 -20.40 8.39 17.48
N THR A 940 -19.10 8.15 17.29
CA THR A 940 -18.00 9.12 17.44
C THR A 940 -18.08 10.19 16.35
N GLY A 941 -19.12 11.02 16.43
CA GLY A 941 -19.23 12.25 15.67
C GLY A 941 -18.32 13.25 16.34
N MET A 942 -17.03 13.18 16.02
CA MET A 942 -15.99 14.07 16.48
C MET A 942 -15.16 14.52 15.28
#